data_AF-A0A353MEN6-F1
#
_entry.id   AF-A0A353MEN6-F1
#
_cell.length_a   1.000
_cell.length_b   1.000
_cell.length_c   1.000
_cell.angle_alpha   90.00
_cell.angle_beta   90.00
_cell.angle_gamma   90.00
#
_symmetry.space_group_name_H-M   'P 1'
#
loop_
_entity.id
_entity.type
_entity.pdbx_description
1 polymer ?
#
loop_
_entity_poly.entity_id
_entity_poly.type
_entity_poly.pdbx_seq_one_letter_code
_entity_poly.pdbx_strand_id
1 'polypeptide(L)'
;MNKIYADANRSRLYALIGLFLGISAPVGWTVLRLLFFADPALPFSEQIFSDMTRNGQAIALYLYMGGGTACVLAFFGFFIGKAVDELHRKGAELDQLVQEVDSQKKLFENRYKVLDNNIKNFHKIGSKIQRSVRKDDVLALCVEGLHEVLGYERVNVLMADPERKHLFFAATAGNETPVGPEVTLPLDHRSGVIYKSFREKQVYFVENITKYPPDYLLQPPFDMIEPLRSTTFILCPIVLKGETIGVFGLDNKRSHRALNDTDVDTIRLFADQAAAALMRISLLQSIDRLTLELGKTFSELLGNRDRYSGNLFRLKSAADSLANGTLKIDSAAHGVMESVDGASVSAAEISIATDQITRNMDALSDSVYKSVSAMEEITSSLRQVEKNTVHSHGLSSKVKEHAEQSSAVVRETVDSLAEIQRSVELSYEGIKRLSANSSRIEGFISVINDITKRTNLLALNASIIAAQAGEYGKSFGVVADEIRNLSLQTGLSTGEITGIIDEIMTESRTAAENVTVTKDLVRKGVKLGHQTGASLASILESSQNALEMTQQIKLATEEQSTSVQMVTQSIEDVSSMTMQIFKASKEQAQATKSVARALEEVKGMSHDMAASAGRQTVDGAEIKGAVESVTRMAEAIFDGMELRQEESGAVVKELEQMRASAE
;
A
#
# COMPACT_ATOMS: atom_id res chain seq x y z
N MET A 1 -4.87 17.51 131.03
CA MET A 1 -4.93 16.83 132.33
C MET A 1 -3.70 15.93 132.47
N ASN A 2 -2.58 16.50 132.91
CA ASN A 2 -1.46 15.84 133.59
C ASN A 2 -0.40 16.92 133.86
N LYS A 3 -0.40 17.39 135.11
CA LYS A 3 0.65 18.20 135.72
C LYS A 3 1.34 17.24 136.71
N ILE A 4 2.65 17.43 136.92
CA ILE A 4 3.45 17.08 138.12
C ILE A 4 4.57 16.02 137.90
N TYR A 5 5.82 16.51 138.04
CA TYR A 5 7.16 15.89 138.20
C TYR A 5 7.74 14.93 137.13
N ALA A 6 8.82 15.37 136.49
CA ALA A 6 10.16 14.76 136.59
C ALA A 6 11.18 15.51 135.71
N ASP A 7 11.74 16.60 136.23
CA ASP A 7 12.94 17.24 135.68
C ASP A 7 14.16 16.52 136.27
N ALA A 8 14.86 15.73 135.46
CA ALA A 8 16.07 15.03 135.87
C ALA A 8 17.09 15.13 134.74
N ASN A 9 18.20 15.83 135.01
CA ASN A 9 19.27 16.15 134.07
C ASN A 9 20.01 14.88 133.61
N ARG A 10 19.66 14.39 132.41
CA ARG A 10 20.03 13.05 131.90
C ARG A 10 21.51 12.89 131.56
N SER A 11 22.22 13.99 131.28
CA SER A 11 23.63 13.98 130.89
C SER A 11 24.58 13.38 131.94
N ARG A 12 24.33 13.64 133.23
CA ARG A 12 25.17 13.12 134.33
C ARG A 12 24.95 11.65 134.61
N LEU A 13 23.73 11.15 134.36
CA LEU A 13 23.38 9.75 134.61
C LEU A 13 24.11 8.82 133.63
N TYR A 14 24.12 9.16 132.33
CA TYR A 14 24.77 8.33 131.31
C TYR A 14 26.30 8.34 131.39
N ALA A 15 26.92 9.42 131.86
CA ALA A 15 28.38 9.49 132.05
C ALA A 15 28.87 8.57 133.18
N LEU A 16 28.12 8.48 134.30
CA LEU A 16 28.46 7.61 135.42
C LEU A 16 28.38 6.12 135.03
N ILE A 17 27.40 5.74 134.22
CA ILE A 17 27.23 4.36 133.74
C ILE A 17 28.38 3.97 132.81
N GLY A 18 28.81 4.87 131.92
CA GLY A 18 29.94 4.61 131.01
C GLY A 18 31.27 4.41 131.73
N LEU A 19 31.54 5.16 132.80
CA LEU A 19 32.78 5.04 133.57
C LEU A 19 32.89 3.68 134.29
N PHE A 20 31.78 3.19 134.83
CA PHE A 20 31.74 1.91 135.56
C PHE A 20 31.99 0.70 134.65
N LEU A 21 31.55 0.77 133.39
CA LEU A 21 31.74 -0.27 132.37
C LEU A 21 33.18 -0.38 131.85
N GLY A 22 33.94 0.72 131.82
CA GLY A 22 35.32 0.67 131.32
C GLY A 22 36.34 0.18 132.36
N ILE A 23 36.13 0.42 133.65
CA ILE A 23 37.05 -0.02 134.73
C ILE A 23 37.07 -1.55 134.87
N SER A 24 36.01 -2.24 134.45
CA SER A 24 35.88 -3.70 134.58
C SER A 24 36.49 -4.50 133.41
N ALA A 25 36.89 -3.87 132.31
CA ALA A 25 37.42 -4.54 131.11
C ALA A 25 38.72 -5.36 131.31
N PRO A 26 39.73 -4.92 132.10
CA PRO A 26 40.99 -5.65 132.29
C PRO A 26 40.83 -7.01 132.98
N VAL A 27 39.90 -7.09 133.94
CA VAL A 27 39.59 -8.32 134.67
C VAL A 27 39.01 -9.38 133.73
N GLY A 28 38.21 -8.96 132.73
CA GLY A 28 37.66 -9.85 131.72
C GLY A 28 38.70 -10.40 130.74
N TRP A 29 39.68 -9.57 130.36
CA TRP A 29 40.75 -9.99 129.45
C TRP A 29 41.68 -11.05 130.06
N THR A 30 42.02 -10.95 131.36
CA THR A 30 42.81 -11.98 132.07
C THR A 30 42.09 -13.33 132.12
N VAL A 31 40.75 -13.35 132.24
CA VAL A 31 39.95 -14.59 132.23
C VAL A 31 39.97 -15.28 130.85
N LEU A 32 39.83 -14.51 129.77
CA LEU A 32 39.69 -15.05 128.40
C LEU A 32 40.99 -15.71 127.90
N ARG A 33 42.14 -15.18 128.32
CA ARG A 33 43.44 -15.69 127.88
C ARG A 33 43.86 -16.99 128.53
N LEU A 34 43.59 -17.16 129.83
CA LEU A 34 43.88 -18.37 130.60
C LEU A 34 43.21 -19.62 129.99
N LEU A 35 42.11 -19.42 129.26
CA LEU A 35 41.30 -20.47 128.67
C LEU A 35 41.82 -20.99 127.31
N PHE A 36 42.47 -20.14 126.49
CA PHE A 36 43.00 -20.55 125.18
C PHE A 36 44.52 -20.78 125.14
N PHE A 37 45.28 -20.19 126.09
CA PHE A 37 46.75 -20.11 126.02
C PHE A 37 47.48 -20.51 127.34
N ALA A 38 47.16 -21.69 127.92
CA ALA A 38 47.89 -22.22 129.08
C ALA A 38 49.03 -23.19 128.66
N ASP A 39 50.28 -22.93 129.08
CA ASP A 39 51.52 -23.70 128.79
C ASP A 39 51.81 -24.77 129.87
N PRO A 40 51.74 -26.07 129.52
CA PRO A 40 51.91 -27.15 130.50
C PRO A 40 53.32 -27.29 131.13
N ALA A 41 54.35 -26.55 130.71
CA ALA A 41 55.71 -26.63 131.29
C ALA A 41 55.98 -25.66 132.48
N LEU A 42 55.02 -24.81 132.86
CA LEU A 42 55.16 -23.81 133.94
C LEU A 42 54.02 -23.89 134.97
N PRO A 43 54.23 -23.53 136.26
CA PRO A 43 53.19 -23.54 137.29
C PRO A 43 52.05 -22.51 137.04
N PHE A 44 50.81 -22.87 137.44
CA PHE A 44 49.59 -22.07 137.25
C PHE A 44 49.67 -20.63 137.80
N SER A 45 50.39 -20.40 138.90
CA SER A 45 50.56 -19.08 139.50
C SER A 45 51.41 -18.14 138.64
N GLU A 46 52.42 -18.65 137.94
CA GLU A 46 53.24 -17.86 137.01
C GLU A 46 52.48 -17.54 135.72
N GLN A 47 51.52 -18.34 135.26
CA GLN A 47 50.73 -18.00 134.07
C GLN A 47 49.79 -16.81 134.26
N ILE A 48 49.26 -16.61 135.47
CA ILE A 48 48.35 -15.48 135.76
C ILE A 48 49.14 -14.18 135.90
N PHE A 49 50.32 -14.22 136.53
CA PHE A 49 51.08 -13.03 136.85
C PHE A 49 52.27 -12.76 135.94
N SER A 50 52.81 -13.75 135.22
CA SER A 50 54.00 -13.55 134.38
C SER A 50 53.76 -12.53 133.28
N ASP A 51 52.56 -12.41 132.75
CA ASP A 51 52.30 -11.41 131.71
C ASP A 51 51.88 -10.05 132.26
N MET A 52 51.46 -9.96 133.52
CA MET A 52 51.23 -8.66 134.15
C MET A 52 52.56 -8.00 134.58
N THR A 53 53.66 -8.75 134.68
CA THR A 53 54.94 -8.25 135.22
C THR A 53 56.21 -8.59 134.43
N ARG A 54 56.16 -9.36 133.32
CA ARG A 54 57.38 -9.72 132.56
C ARG A 54 58.05 -8.55 131.84
N ASN A 55 57.31 -7.51 131.47
CA ASN A 55 57.88 -6.41 130.68
C ASN A 55 57.10 -5.10 130.83
N GLY A 56 57.78 -3.95 130.78
CA GLY A 56 57.15 -2.63 130.91
C GLY A 56 56.06 -2.35 129.86
N GLN A 57 56.13 -3.03 128.71
CA GLN A 57 55.10 -2.95 127.65
C GLN A 57 53.77 -3.63 128.03
N ALA A 58 53.78 -4.68 128.84
CA ALA A 58 52.56 -5.39 129.21
C ALA A 58 51.75 -4.61 130.26
N ILE A 59 52.43 -3.97 131.22
CA ILE A 59 51.80 -3.05 132.17
C ILE A 59 51.17 -1.87 131.43
N ALA A 60 51.85 -1.33 130.41
CA ALA A 60 51.31 -0.27 129.56
C ALA A 60 50.04 -0.71 128.79
N LEU A 61 49.99 -1.96 128.31
CA LEU A 61 48.82 -2.50 127.61
C LEU A 61 47.58 -2.62 128.51
N TYR A 62 47.75 -3.08 129.75
CA TYR A 62 46.65 -3.20 130.71
C TYR A 62 46.20 -1.85 131.28
N LEU A 63 47.12 -0.90 131.48
CA LEU A 63 46.77 0.48 131.82
C LEU A 63 46.02 1.16 130.67
N TYR A 64 46.38 0.86 129.42
CA TYR A 64 45.69 1.35 128.22
C TYR A 64 44.29 0.71 128.06
N MET A 65 44.13 -0.59 128.31
CA MET A 65 42.82 -1.26 128.29
C MET A 65 41.91 -0.87 129.47
N GLY A 66 42.44 -0.54 130.65
CA GLY A 66 41.61 -0.11 131.78
C GLY A 66 41.31 1.39 131.78
N GLY A 67 42.35 2.20 131.62
CA GLY A 67 42.26 3.67 131.65
C GLY A 67 41.68 4.24 130.36
N GLY A 68 42.06 3.71 129.19
CA GLY A 68 41.56 4.18 127.90
C GLY A 68 40.07 3.90 127.71
N THR A 69 39.62 2.72 128.09
CA THR A 69 38.23 2.28 127.86
C THR A 69 37.23 2.98 128.79
N ALA A 70 37.62 3.27 130.05
CA ALA A 70 36.80 4.03 131.00
C ALA A 70 36.61 5.50 130.59
N CYS A 71 37.66 6.15 130.08
CA CYS A 71 37.54 7.53 129.59
C CYS A 71 36.68 7.61 128.34
N VAL A 72 36.84 6.70 127.37
CA VAL A 72 36.06 6.72 126.11
C VAL A 72 34.57 6.47 126.39
N LEU A 73 34.22 5.52 127.25
CA LEU A 73 32.81 5.21 127.56
C LEU A 73 32.12 6.29 128.39
N ALA A 74 32.82 6.93 129.34
CA ALA A 74 32.29 8.08 130.08
C ALA A 74 32.07 9.30 129.16
N PHE A 75 32.98 9.52 128.21
CA PHE A 75 32.90 10.62 127.23
C PHE A 75 31.75 10.39 126.23
N PHE A 76 31.56 9.17 125.74
CA PHE A 76 30.42 8.81 124.89
C PHE A 76 29.08 8.90 125.64
N GLY A 77 29.01 8.46 126.90
CA GLY A 77 27.81 8.57 127.73
C GLY A 77 27.38 10.02 127.96
N PHE A 78 28.34 10.93 128.20
CA PHE A 78 28.06 12.36 128.34
C PHE A 78 27.58 12.99 127.02
N PHE A 79 28.18 12.62 125.88
CA PHE A 79 27.79 13.15 124.56
C PHE A 79 26.41 12.65 124.10
N ILE A 80 26.04 11.39 124.39
CA ILE A 80 24.69 10.87 124.09
C ILE A 80 23.63 11.61 124.90
N GLY A 81 23.87 11.85 126.20
CA GLY A 81 22.96 12.61 127.04
C GLY A 81 22.80 14.07 126.59
N LYS A 82 23.90 14.71 126.16
CA LYS A 82 23.87 16.10 125.66
C LYS A 82 23.20 16.21 124.27
N ALA A 83 23.38 15.22 123.40
CA ALA A 83 22.76 15.19 122.06
C ALA A 83 21.22 15.03 122.12
N VAL A 84 20.71 14.31 123.11
CA VAL A 84 19.26 14.12 123.29
C VAL A 84 18.58 15.39 123.84
N ASP A 85 19.22 16.11 124.76
CA ASP A 85 18.70 17.40 125.25
C ASP A 85 18.78 18.50 124.18
N GLU A 86 19.79 18.47 123.30
CA GLU A 86 19.94 19.42 122.19
C GLU A 86 18.92 19.17 121.06
N LEU A 87 18.51 17.91 120.84
CA LEU A 87 17.42 17.54 119.93
C LEU A 87 16.06 18.09 120.38
N HIS A 88 15.77 18.06 121.69
CA HIS A 88 14.52 18.62 122.21
C HIS A 88 14.49 20.15 122.19
N ARG A 89 15.64 20.82 122.41
CA ARG A 89 15.72 22.29 122.30
C ARG A 89 15.58 22.77 120.85
N LYS A 90 16.16 22.06 119.87
CA LYS A 90 15.97 22.33 118.45
C LYS A 90 14.56 22.02 117.93
N GLY A 91 13.80 21.14 118.60
CA GLY A 91 12.38 20.91 118.31
C GLY A 91 11.50 22.12 118.65
N ALA A 92 11.78 22.83 119.73
CA ALA A 92 10.97 23.97 120.18
C ALA A 92 11.20 25.26 119.35
N GLU A 93 12.40 25.48 118.82
CA GLU A 93 12.67 26.58 117.86
C GLU A 93 12.15 26.27 116.44
N LEU A 94 12.01 24.99 116.07
CA LEU A 94 11.41 24.59 114.80
C LEU A 94 9.89 24.83 114.79
N ASP A 95 9.18 24.65 115.90
CA ASP A 95 7.73 24.91 115.98
C ASP A 95 7.37 26.39 115.79
N GLN A 96 8.24 27.31 116.23
CA GLN A 96 8.01 28.75 116.07
C GLN A 96 8.29 29.22 114.63
N LEU A 97 9.28 28.62 113.95
CA LEU A 97 9.54 28.82 112.52
C LEU A 97 8.48 28.13 111.64
N VAL A 98 7.98 26.96 112.07
CA VAL A 98 6.90 26.21 111.41
C VAL A 98 5.58 26.94 111.54
N GLN A 99 5.27 27.69 112.61
CA GLN A 99 4.06 28.51 112.66
C GLN A 99 4.09 29.72 111.70
N GLU A 100 5.25 30.36 111.54
CA GLU A 100 5.42 31.44 110.55
C GLU A 100 5.29 30.90 109.11
N VAL A 101 5.90 29.74 108.83
CA VAL A 101 5.81 29.03 107.54
C VAL A 101 4.43 28.39 107.32
N ASP A 102 3.72 27.90 108.34
CA ASP A 102 2.39 27.31 108.23
C ASP A 102 1.32 28.37 107.91
N SER A 103 1.53 29.61 108.35
CA SER A 103 0.68 30.75 107.95
C SER A 103 0.84 31.10 106.46
N GLN A 104 2.07 31.10 105.93
CA GLN A 104 2.35 31.25 104.51
C GLN A 104 1.94 30.00 103.69
N LYS A 105 2.14 28.80 104.24
CA LYS A 105 1.81 27.51 103.63
C LYS A 105 0.31 27.29 103.55
N LYS A 106 -0.50 27.72 104.52
CA LYS A 106 -1.98 27.68 104.40
C LYS A 106 -2.50 28.64 103.34
N LEU A 107 -1.87 29.81 103.16
CA LEU A 107 -2.14 30.72 102.04
C LEU A 107 -1.71 30.14 100.68
N PHE A 108 -0.64 29.33 100.65
CA PHE A 108 -0.16 28.65 99.44
C PHE A 108 -0.92 27.34 99.12
N GLU A 109 -1.28 26.51 100.10
CA GLU A 109 -2.04 25.26 99.93
C GLU A 109 -3.47 25.50 99.50
N ASN A 110 -4.11 26.60 99.95
CA ASN A 110 -5.41 27.01 99.41
C ASN A 110 -5.32 27.48 97.95
N ARG A 111 -4.24 28.17 97.55
CA ARG A 111 -3.98 28.47 96.12
C ARG A 111 -3.67 27.21 95.31
N TYR A 112 -2.97 26.22 95.88
CA TYR A 112 -2.58 24.98 95.19
C TYR A 112 -3.75 23.99 95.02
N LYS A 113 -4.66 23.86 96.01
CA LYS A 113 -5.86 23.01 95.88
C LYS A 113 -6.86 23.53 94.85
N VAL A 114 -7.00 24.84 94.71
CA VAL A 114 -7.84 25.46 93.67
C VAL A 114 -7.21 25.26 92.27
N LEU A 115 -5.87 25.28 92.17
CA LEU A 115 -5.15 25.05 90.92
C LEU A 115 -5.15 23.56 90.47
N ASP A 116 -4.95 22.61 91.39
CA ASP A 116 -4.97 21.15 91.10
C ASP A 116 -6.36 20.66 90.66
N ASN A 117 -7.43 21.18 91.25
CA ASN A 117 -8.79 20.82 90.87
C ASN A 117 -9.16 21.34 89.47
N ASN A 118 -8.68 22.53 89.11
CA ASN A 118 -8.84 23.08 87.75
C ASN A 118 -8.06 22.27 86.70
N ILE A 119 -6.86 21.76 87.03
CA ILE A 119 -6.04 20.93 86.12
C ILE A 119 -6.64 19.51 85.92
N LYS A 120 -7.15 18.86 86.97
CA LYS A 120 -7.83 17.56 86.84
C LYS A 120 -9.10 17.64 86.01
N ASN A 121 -9.88 18.70 86.22
CA ASN A 121 -11.07 18.95 85.42
C ASN A 121 -10.73 19.30 83.96
N PHE A 122 -9.65 20.04 83.72
CA PHE A 122 -9.09 20.29 82.39
C PHE A 122 -8.78 18.98 81.63
N HIS A 123 -8.08 18.03 82.25
CA HIS A 123 -7.76 16.73 81.64
C HIS A 123 -9.00 15.90 81.29
N LYS A 124 -10.06 15.98 82.11
CA LYS A 124 -11.31 15.23 81.87
C LYS A 124 -12.09 15.77 80.67
N ILE A 125 -12.11 17.08 80.46
CA ILE A 125 -12.74 17.70 79.30
C ILE A 125 -11.87 17.54 78.05
N GLY A 126 -10.55 17.76 78.17
CA GLY A 126 -9.60 17.56 77.06
C GLY A 126 -9.65 16.15 76.46
N SER A 127 -9.78 15.11 77.29
CA SER A 127 -9.93 13.73 76.80
C SER A 127 -11.28 13.46 76.12
N LYS A 128 -12.37 14.11 76.54
CA LYS A 128 -13.67 14.04 75.86
C LYS A 128 -13.65 14.75 74.50
N ILE A 129 -13.04 15.94 74.44
CA ILE A 129 -12.83 16.70 73.19
C ILE A 129 -12.04 15.84 72.19
N GLN A 130 -10.99 15.14 72.64
CA GLN A 130 -10.16 14.28 71.78
C GLN A 130 -10.84 12.98 71.31
N ARG A 131 -11.86 12.48 72.03
CA ARG A 131 -12.62 11.28 71.60
C ARG A 131 -13.79 11.60 70.69
N SER A 132 -14.20 12.86 70.62
CA SER A 132 -15.32 13.26 69.78
C SER A 132 -14.99 13.12 68.28
N VAL A 133 -15.97 12.63 67.54
CA VAL A 133 -15.89 12.37 66.09
C VAL A 133 -16.66 13.40 65.26
N ARG A 134 -17.37 14.32 65.92
CA ARG A 134 -18.18 15.37 65.28
C ARG A 134 -17.67 16.75 65.68
N LYS A 135 -17.60 17.65 64.70
CA LYS A 135 -17.12 19.02 64.90
C LYS A 135 -17.96 19.79 65.92
N ASP A 136 -19.28 19.65 65.87
CA ASP A 136 -20.21 20.36 66.76
C ASP A 136 -20.03 19.93 68.23
N ASP A 137 -19.84 18.62 68.46
CA ASP A 137 -19.64 18.04 69.79
C ASP A 137 -18.30 18.51 70.42
N VAL A 138 -17.24 18.62 69.60
CA VAL A 138 -15.94 19.16 70.03
C VAL A 138 -16.10 20.60 70.54
N LEU A 139 -16.82 21.45 69.79
CA LEU A 139 -17.00 22.86 70.12
C LEU A 139 -17.91 23.05 71.33
N ALA A 140 -18.99 22.27 71.44
CA ALA A 140 -19.88 22.28 72.59
C ALA A 140 -19.15 21.89 73.89
N LEU A 141 -18.34 20.82 73.86
CA LEU A 141 -17.54 20.39 75.01
C LEU A 141 -16.49 21.43 75.45
N CYS A 142 -15.92 22.19 74.50
CA CYS A 142 -15.00 23.29 74.83
C CYS A 142 -15.72 24.42 75.58
N VAL A 143 -16.92 24.77 75.13
CA VAL A 143 -17.74 25.84 75.72
C VAL A 143 -18.27 25.45 77.09
N GLU A 144 -18.79 24.24 77.24
CA GLU A 144 -19.23 23.66 78.52
C GLU A 144 -18.07 23.61 79.52
N GLY A 145 -16.88 23.20 79.07
CA GLY A 145 -15.69 23.15 79.91
C GLY A 145 -15.18 24.52 80.40
N LEU A 146 -15.29 25.55 79.57
CA LEU A 146 -14.92 26.91 79.97
C LEU A 146 -15.99 27.53 80.89
N HIS A 147 -17.28 27.28 80.64
CA HIS A 147 -18.37 27.86 81.42
C HIS A 147 -18.61 27.16 82.77
N GLU A 148 -18.89 25.86 82.78
CA GLU A 148 -19.31 25.14 83.98
C GLU A 148 -18.13 24.76 84.89
N VAL A 149 -16.97 24.49 84.29
CA VAL A 149 -15.85 23.89 85.00
C VAL A 149 -14.79 24.90 85.39
N LEU A 150 -14.46 25.85 84.51
CA LEU A 150 -13.55 26.96 84.83
C LEU A 150 -14.27 28.20 85.38
N GLY A 151 -15.60 28.21 85.29
CA GLY A 151 -16.47 29.20 85.95
C GLY A 151 -16.50 30.56 85.25
N TYR A 152 -16.23 30.64 83.95
CA TYR A 152 -16.44 31.85 83.16
C TYR A 152 -17.93 32.05 82.92
N GLU A 153 -18.45 33.27 83.10
CA GLU A 153 -19.90 33.47 83.04
C GLU A 153 -20.47 33.35 81.65
N ARG A 154 -19.79 33.87 80.62
CA ARG A 154 -20.22 33.75 79.24
C ARG A 154 -19.05 33.26 78.41
N VAL A 155 -19.31 32.23 77.61
CA VAL A 155 -18.35 31.66 76.67
C VAL A 155 -19.02 31.54 75.31
N ASN A 156 -18.42 32.15 74.31
CA ASN A 156 -18.90 32.15 72.95
C ASN A 156 -17.80 31.65 72.03
N VAL A 157 -18.11 30.69 71.15
CA VAL A 157 -17.22 30.24 70.07
C VAL A 157 -17.79 30.70 68.76
N LEU A 158 -17.03 31.55 68.09
CA LEU A 158 -17.34 32.08 66.77
C LEU A 158 -16.50 31.34 65.74
N MET A 159 -17.11 30.63 64.80
CA MET A 159 -16.39 29.92 63.73
C MET A 159 -16.55 30.66 62.41
N ALA A 160 -15.51 30.63 61.58
CA ALA A 160 -15.59 31.17 60.24
C ALA A 160 -16.39 30.22 59.33
N ASP A 161 -17.24 30.79 58.48
CA ASP A 161 -17.87 30.06 57.39
C ASP A 161 -16.83 29.56 56.37
N PRO A 162 -17.14 28.55 55.53
CA PRO A 162 -16.21 28.03 54.53
C PRO A 162 -15.66 29.09 53.56
N GLU A 163 -16.43 30.15 53.30
CA GLU A 163 -16.01 31.27 52.44
C GLU A 163 -15.18 32.33 53.19
N ARG A 164 -15.01 32.20 54.51
CA ARG A 164 -14.28 33.12 55.40
C ARG A 164 -14.76 34.57 55.31
N LYS A 165 -16.06 34.77 55.10
CA LYS A 165 -16.71 36.09 55.01
C LYS A 165 -17.41 36.45 56.30
N HIS A 166 -17.86 35.46 57.06
CA HIS A 166 -18.65 35.66 58.27
C HIS A 166 -18.18 34.75 59.40
N LEU A 167 -18.26 35.25 60.63
CA LEU A 167 -18.17 34.47 61.86
C LEU A 167 -19.58 34.17 62.34
N PHE A 168 -19.87 32.92 62.65
CA PHE A 168 -21.16 32.51 63.23
C PHE A 168 -20.94 31.91 64.62
N PHE A 169 -21.93 32.02 65.50
CA PHE A 169 -21.85 31.41 66.84
C PHE A 169 -22.02 29.89 66.71
N ALA A 170 -20.91 29.15 66.81
CA ALA A 170 -20.90 27.70 66.68
C ALA A 170 -21.25 26.98 67.98
N ALA A 171 -20.90 27.56 69.13
CA ALA A 171 -21.28 27.07 70.45
C ALA A 171 -21.26 28.24 71.45
N THR A 172 -22.24 28.28 72.35
CA THR A 172 -22.34 29.34 73.38
C THR A 172 -22.81 28.77 74.72
N ALA A 173 -22.37 29.36 75.83
CA ALA A 173 -22.83 29.03 77.18
C ALA A 173 -22.87 30.27 78.08
N GLY A 174 -23.87 30.32 78.98
CA GLY A 174 -24.03 31.37 79.99
C GLY A 174 -24.70 32.68 79.54
N ASN A 175 -25.13 32.77 78.28
CA ASN A 175 -25.91 33.90 77.77
C ASN A 175 -27.38 33.85 78.25
N GLU A 176 -28.02 35.01 78.45
CA GLU A 176 -29.45 35.10 78.84
C GLU A 176 -30.40 34.61 77.76
N THR A 177 -30.06 34.93 76.52
CA THR A 177 -30.70 34.41 75.32
C THR A 177 -29.73 33.46 74.63
N PRO A 178 -30.14 32.22 74.33
CA PRO A 178 -29.32 31.32 73.51
C PRO A 178 -29.11 31.96 72.15
N VAL A 179 -27.86 31.98 71.69
CA VAL A 179 -27.50 32.48 70.35
C VAL A 179 -26.87 31.34 69.57
N GLY A 180 -27.50 31.01 68.45
CA GLY A 180 -27.06 29.95 67.54
C GLY A 180 -26.37 30.50 66.28
N PRO A 181 -26.04 29.59 65.34
CA PRO A 181 -25.26 29.90 64.14
C PRO A 181 -25.96 30.87 63.16
N GLU A 182 -27.25 31.13 63.33
CA GLU A 182 -28.01 32.12 62.56
C GLU A 182 -27.58 33.57 62.81
N VAL A 183 -26.96 33.87 63.96
CA VAL A 183 -26.39 35.20 64.23
C VAL A 183 -24.97 35.23 63.71
N THR A 184 -24.69 36.14 62.78
CA THR A 184 -23.40 36.24 62.11
C THR A 184 -22.77 37.62 62.25
N LEU A 185 -21.45 37.64 62.28
CA LEU A 185 -20.60 38.82 62.29
C LEU A 185 -19.77 38.84 61.01
N PRO A 186 -19.65 39.99 60.31
CA PRO A 186 -18.78 40.08 59.15
C PRO A 186 -17.31 39.93 59.57
N LEU A 187 -16.54 39.16 58.81
CA LEU A 187 -15.10 39.01 59.05
C LEU A 187 -14.32 40.22 58.49
N ASP A 188 -14.65 41.43 58.95
CA ASP A 188 -14.00 42.69 58.58
C ASP A 188 -13.93 43.66 59.76
N HIS A 189 -13.43 44.87 59.50
CA HIS A 189 -13.24 45.93 60.50
C HIS A 189 -14.51 46.28 61.31
N ARG A 190 -15.72 45.98 60.80
CA ARG A 190 -16.99 46.24 61.51
C ARG A 190 -17.16 45.37 62.75
N SER A 191 -16.49 44.22 62.82
CA SER A 191 -16.48 43.34 64.00
C SER A 191 -15.40 43.68 65.03
N GLY A 192 -14.75 44.84 64.89
CA GLY A 192 -13.86 45.43 65.88
C GLY A 192 -12.73 44.49 66.31
N VAL A 193 -12.54 44.37 67.62
CA VAL A 193 -11.46 43.57 68.20
C VAL A 193 -11.58 42.06 67.93
N ILE A 194 -12.78 41.53 67.65
CA ILE A 194 -12.98 40.12 67.26
C ILE A 194 -12.31 39.83 65.92
N TYR A 195 -12.50 40.71 64.94
CA TYR A 195 -11.83 40.60 63.64
C TYR A 195 -10.31 40.76 63.76
N LYS A 196 -9.84 41.70 64.59
CA LYS A 196 -8.40 41.85 64.86
C LYS A 196 -7.80 40.58 65.48
N SER A 197 -8.46 39.99 66.48
CA SER A 197 -8.02 38.72 67.09
C SER A 197 -7.96 37.60 66.05
N PHE A 198 -8.98 37.49 65.20
CA PHE A 198 -9.03 36.47 64.15
C PHE A 198 -7.91 36.64 63.11
N ARG A 199 -7.69 37.86 62.62
CA ARG A 199 -6.72 38.16 61.56
C ARG A 199 -5.28 38.11 62.05
N GLU A 200 -5.01 38.68 63.22
CA GLU A 200 -3.65 38.85 63.76
C GLU A 200 -3.17 37.62 64.52
N LYS A 201 -4.08 36.66 64.82
CA LYS A 201 -3.78 35.41 65.54
C LYS A 201 -3.25 35.66 66.95
N GLN A 202 -3.63 36.78 67.53
CA GLN A 202 -3.23 37.20 68.87
C GLN A 202 -4.41 37.10 69.83
N VAL A 203 -4.11 36.69 71.06
CA VAL A 203 -5.08 36.75 72.15
C VAL A 203 -5.20 38.21 72.59
N TYR A 204 -6.44 38.69 72.69
CA TYR A 204 -6.74 40.04 73.15
C TYR A 204 -7.39 39.96 74.52
N PHE A 205 -6.69 40.48 75.52
CA PHE A 205 -7.25 40.73 76.85
C PHE A 205 -7.69 42.19 76.95
N VAL A 206 -8.99 42.43 77.07
CA VAL A 206 -9.56 43.78 77.11
C VAL A 206 -10.13 44.05 78.50
N GLU A 207 -9.50 44.94 79.25
CA GLU A 207 -9.97 45.32 80.59
C GLU A 207 -11.14 46.31 80.56
N ASN A 208 -11.11 47.26 79.62
CA ASN A 208 -12.20 48.20 79.39
C ASN A 208 -12.22 48.69 77.94
N ILE A 209 -13.14 48.14 77.14
CA ILE A 209 -13.24 48.42 75.71
C ILE A 209 -13.51 49.91 75.40
N THR A 210 -14.12 50.68 76.32
CA THR A 210 -14.45 52.11 76.08
C THR A 210 -13.22 53.02 75.99
N LYS A 211 -12.06 52.55 76.46
CA LYS A 211 -10.78 53.28 76.38
C LYS A 211 -10.00 52.97 75.11
N TYR A 212 -10.46 52.02 74.29
CA TYR A 212 -9.78 51.61 73.07
C TYR A 212 -10.20 52.47 71.87
N PRO A 213 -9.36 52.56 70.82
CA PRO A 213 -9.69 53.31 69.60
C PRO A 213 -10.99 52.82 68.94
N PRO A 214 -11.67 53.67 68.12
CA PRO A 214 -12.92 53.32 67.45
C PRO A 214 -12.87 52.02 66.64
N ASP A 215 -11.70 51.67 66.08
CA ASP A 215 -11.47 50.47 65.28
C ASP A 215 -11.48 49.16 66.08
N TYR A 216 -11.49 49.23 67.42
CA TYR A 216 -11.62 48.08 68.32
C TYR A 216 -13.08 47.83 68.72
N LEU A 217 -13.94 48.84 68.58
CA LEU A 217 -15.34 48.76 68.93
C LEU A 217 -16.14 48.03 67.84
N LEU A 218 -17.18 47.32 68.26
CA LEU A 218 -18.17 46.77 67.34
C LEU A 218 -18.94 47.93 66.70
N GLN A 219 -19.12 47.89 65.38
CA GLN A 219 -19.86 48.90 64.64
C GLN A 219 -21.36 48.52 64.57
N PRO A 220 -22.28 49.50 64.51
CA PRO A 220 -23.71 49.21 64.33
C PRO A 220 -24.01 48.40 63.05
N PRO A 221 -24.92 47.40 63.08
CA PRO A 221 -25.79 46.99 64.21
C PRO A 221 -25.20 45.92 65.14
N PHE A 222 -23.93 45.54 64.97
CA PHE A 222 -23.31 44.42 65.70
C PHE A 222 -22.96 44.76 67.16
N ASP A 223 -22.88 46.05 67.49
CA ASP A 223 -22.77 46.58 68.86
C ASP A 223 -24.01 46.28 69.72
N MET A 224 -25.15 45.97 69.09
CA MET A 224 -26.40 45.60 69.76
C MET A 224 -26.48 44.10 70.11
N ILE A 225 -25.52 43.27 69.70
CA ILE A 225 -25.52 41.82 69.94
C ILE A 225 -25.24 41.54 71.43
N GLU A 226 -26.29 41.16 72.17
CA GLU A 226 -26.28 40.95 73.62
C GLU A 226 -25.10 40.09 74.15
N PRO A 227 -24.74 38.93 73.54
CA PRO A 227 -23.56 38.15 73.96
C PRO A 227 -22.20 38.84 73.81
N LEU A 228 -22.10 39.89 72.99
CA LEU A 228 -20.84 40.59 72.71
C LEU A 228 -20.75 41.95 73.41
N ARG A 229 -21.80 42.34 74.14
CA ARG A 229 -21.88 43.60 74.89
C ARG A 229 -21.25 43.46 76.27
N SER A 230 -19.95 43.22 76.34
CA SER A 230 -19.16 43.27 77.56
C SER A 230 -18.11 44.39 77.49
N THR A 231 -17.85 45.04 78.63
CA THR A 231 -16.76 46.03 78.72
C THR A 231 -15.41 45.37 78.93
N THR A 232 -15.39 44.16 79.50
CA THR A 232 -14.19 43.43 79.91
C THR A 232 -14.31 41.99 79.42
N PHE A 233 -13.39 41.54 78.57
CA PHE A 233 -13.47 40.21 77.95
C PHE A 233 -12.12 39.74 77.40
N ILE A 234 -12.02 38.43 77.15
CA ILE A 234 -10.87 37.79 76.49
C ILE A 234 -11.31 37.26 75.13
N LEU A 235 -10.53 37.53 74.09
CA LEU A 235 -10.68 36.92 72.77
C LEU A 235 -9.46 36.07 72.43
N CYS A 236 -9.67 34.79 72.19
CA CYS A 236 -8.61 33.86 71.83
C CYS A 236 -8.90 33.19 70.47
N PRO A 237 -8.02 33.32 69.47
CA PRO A 237 -8.21 32.68 68.17
C PRO A 237 -7.99 31.16 68.24
N ILE A 238 -8.77 30.41 67.46
CA ILE A 238 -8.59 28.98 67.20
C ILE A 238 -7.81 28.85 65.90
N VAL A 239 -6.56 28.39 65.97
CA VAL A 239 -5.66 28.34 64.82
C VAL A 239 -5.40 26.88 64.42
N LEU A 240 -5.72 26.54 63.18
CA LEU A 240 -5.47 25.23 62.59
C LEU A 240 -4.50 25.35 61.42
N LYS A 241 -3.35 24.65 61.47
CA LYS A 241 -2.27 24.70 60.45
C LYS A 241 -1.83 26.12 60.08
N GLY A 242 -1.81 27.02 61.06
CA GLY A 242 -1.41 28.42 60.85
C GLY A 242 -2.52 29.31 60.30
N GLU A 243 -3.73 28.82 60.07
CA GLU A 243 -4.89 29.64 59.72
C GLU A 243 -5.90 29.70 60.85
N THR A 244 -6.45 30.88 61.14
CA THR A 244 -7.52 31.01 62.13
C THR A 244 -8.81 30.46 61.55
N ILE A 245 -9.49 29.60 62.30
CA ILE A 245 -10.76 28.97 61.92
C ILE A 245 -11.92 29.43 62.82
N GLY A 246 -11.63 30.07 63.95
CA GLY A 246 -12.62 30.65 64.84
C GLY A 246 -11.99 31.51 65.94
N VAL A 247 -12.82 32.07 66.82
CA VAL A 247 -12.43 32.86 68.00
C VAL A 247 -13.29 32.45 69.19
N PHE A 248 -12.65 32.15 70.32
CA PHE A 248 -13.27 32.10 71.63
C PHE A 248 -13.43 33.51 72.19
N GLY A 249 -14.62 33.88 72.64
CA GLY A 249 -14.89 35.09 73.40
C GLY A 249 -15.44 34.76 74.78
N LEU A 250 -14.81 35.30 75.82
CA LEU A 250 -15.18 35.04 77.20
C LEU A 250 -15.33 36.32 77.99
N ASP A 251 -16.34 36.40 78.86
CA ASP A 251 -16.52 37.51 79.78
C ASP A 251 -17.09 37.09 81.14
N ASN A 252 -16.95 37.99 82.13
CA ASN A 252 -17.53 37.89 83.47
C ASN A 252 -18.37 39.14 83.78
N LYS A 253 -19.36 39.43 82.91
CA LYS A 253 -20.11 40.70 82.92
C LYS A 253 -20.88 40.97 84.23
N ARG A 254 -21.37 39.95 84.95
CA ARG A 254 -22.24 40.12 86.13
C ARG A 254 -21.51 40.00 87.46
N SER A 255 -20.61 39.03 87.60
CA SER A 255 -19.84 38.85 88.84
C SER A 255 -18.74 39.89 89.02
N HIS A 256 -18.37 40.61 87.97
CA HIS A 256 -17.23 41.53 87.94
C HIS A 256 -15.91 40.89 88.43
N ARG A 257 -15.80 39.55 88.34
CA ARG A 257 -14.57 38.83 88.66
C ARG A 257 -13.47 39.31 87.71
N ALA A 258 -12.41 39.90 88.28
CA ALA A 258 -11.24 40.31 87.52
C ALA A 258 -10.66 39.11 86.77
N LEU A 259 -10.53 39.27 85.45
CA LEU A 259 -9.84 38.36 84.55
C LEU A 259 -8.34 38.64 84.66
N ASN A 260 -7.52 37.61 84.78
CA ASN A 260 -6.06 37.74 84.99
C ASN A 260 -5.29 37.03 83.86
N ASP A 261 -3.98 37.30 83.74
CA ASP A 261 -3.11 36.67 82.72
C ASP A 261 -3.15 35.13 82.73
N THR A 262 -3.37 34.49 83.88
CA THR A 262 -3.55 33.03 83.98
C THR A 262 -4.80 32.50 83.27
N ASP A 263 -5.82 33.33 83.05
CA ASP A 263 -7.02 32.97 82.30
C ASP A 263 -6.72 32.89 80.79
N VAL A 264 -5.86 33.79 80.29
CA VAL A 264 -5.41 33.82 78.89
C VAL A 264 -4.73 32.50 78.49
N ASP A 265 -3.81 31.99 79.31
CA ASP A 265 -3.10 30.73 79.05
C ASP A 265 -4.05 29.52 79.04
N THR A 266 -5.06 29.52 79.91
CA THR A 266 -6.03 28.43 80.02
C THR A 266 -6.93 28.36 78.78
N ILE A 267 -7.40 29.51 78.28
CA ILE A 267 -8.23 29.58 77.08
C ILE A 267 -7.43 29.19 75.84
N ARG A 268 -6.17 29.64 75.73
CA ARG A 268 -5.29 29.28 74.62
C ARG A 268 -5.11 27.77 74.50
N LEU A 269 -4.95 27.09 75.64
CA LEU A 269 -4.83 25.64 75.68
C LEU A 269 -6.11 24.91 75.20
N PHE A 270 -7.30 25.44 75.49
CA PHE A 270 -8.57 24.93 74.95
C PHE A 270 -8.69 25.16 73.44
N ALA A 271 -8.26 26.32 72.96
CA ALA A 271 -8.26 26.63 71.52
C ALA A 271 -7.36 25.67 70.73
N ASP A 272 -6.18 25.32 71.26
CA ASP A 272 -5.26 24.36 70.64
C ASP A 272 -5.82 22.92 70.65
N GLN A 273 -6.48 22.50 71.75
CA GLN A 273 -7.14 21.19 71.84
C GLN A 273 -8.31 21.07 70.86
N ALA A 274 -9.13 22.11 70.72
CA ALA A 274 -10.21 22.16 69.73
C ALA A 274 -9.65 22.05 68.30
N ALA A 275 -8.58 22.78 67.99
CA ALA A 275 -7.93 22.72 66.69
C ALA A 275 -7.40 21.30 66.36
N ALA A 276 -6.71 20.64 67.30
CA ALA A 276 -6.18 19.30 67.11
C ALA A 276 -7.29 18.25 66.85
N ALA A 277 -8.40 18.32 67.58
CA ALA A 277 -9.54 17.42 67.39
C ALA A 277 -10.22 17.63 66.02
N LEU A 278 -10.42 18.90 65.61
CA LEU A 278 -10.99 19.23 64.29
C LEU A 278 -10.11 18.75 63.13
N MET A 279 -8.78 18.76 63.29
CA MET A 279 -7.84 18.23 62.29
C MET A 279 -7.99 16.72 62.08
N ARG A 280 -8.09 15.96 63.18
CA ARG A 280 -8.24 14.50 63.13
C ARG A 280 -9.52 14.09 62.40
N ILE A 281 -10.64 14.75 62.72
CA ILE A 281 -11.93 14.49 62.08
C ILE A 281 -11.85 14.75 60.56
N SER A 282 -11.20 15.84 60.15
CA SER A 282 -11.04 16.17 58.73
C SER A 282 -10.15 15.18 57.95
N LEU A 283 -9.12 14.62 58.61
CA LEU A 283 -8.21 13.66 57.99
C LEU A 283 -8.92 12.33 57.70
N LEU A 284 -9.69 11.82 58.65
CA LEU A 284 -10.41 10.55 58.54
C LEU A 284 -11.43 10.58 57.39
N GLN A 285 -12.20 11.67 57.25
CA GLN A 285 -13.17 11.81 56.16
C GLN A 285 -12.53 11.83 54.76
N SER A 286 -11.29 12.31 54.66
CA SER A 286 -10.59 12.39 53.36
C SER A 286 -10.07 11.03 52.90
N ILE A 287 -9.68 10.16 53.84
CA ILE A 287 -9.23 8.79 53.56
C ILE A 287 -10.39 7.94 53.03
N ASP A 288 -11.56 7.99 53.66
CA ASP A 288 -12.74 7.22 53.24
C ASP A 288 -13.21 7.55 51.81
N ARG A 289 -13.09 8.82 51.40
CA ARG A 289 -13.44 9.24 50.04
C ARG A 289 -12.46 8.68 49.01
N LEU A 290 -11.17 8.70 49.32
CA LEU A 290 -10.12 8.24 48.42
C LEU A 290 -10.16 6.72 48.20
N THR A 291 -10.42 5.94 49.25
CA THR A 291 -10.47 4.47 49.15
C THR A 291 -11.62 3.98 48.25
N LEU A 292 -12.79 4.64 48.35
CA LEU A 292 -13.98 4.30 47.58
C LEU A 292 -13.82 4.64 46.08
N GLU A 293 -13.19 5.79 45.79
CA GLU A 293 -12.88 6.23 44.42
C GLU A 293 -11.79 5.36 43.77
N LEU A 294 -10.80 4.92 44.55
CA LEU A 294 -9.74 4.01 44.11
C LEU A 294 -10.30 2.63 43.74
N GLY A 295 -11.19 2.07 44.57
CA GLY A 295 -11.84 0.78 44.30
C GLY A 295 -12.67 0.77 43.02
N LYS A 296 -13.41 1.86 42.75
CA LYS A 296 -14.19 2.01 41.51
C LYS A 296 -13.28 2.09 40.28
N THR A 297 -12.19 2.85 40.36
CA THR A 297 -11.24 3.02 39.26
C THR A 297 -10.54 1.71 38.88
N PHE A 298 -10.12 0.92 39.88
CA PHE A 298 -9.53 -0.40 39.62
C PHE A 298 -10.53 -1.36 38.97
N SER A 299 -11.78 -1.37 39.43
CA SER A 299 -12.82 -2.23 38.86
C SER A 299 -13.16 -1.86 37.40
N GLU A 300 -13.23 -0.57 37.07
CA GLU A 300 -13.45 -0.12 35.69
C GLU A 300 -12.26 -0.45 34.76
N LEU A 301 -11.02 -0.33 35.24
CA LEU A 301 -9.83 -0.68 34.46
C LEU A 301 -9.73 -2.19 34.21
N LEU A 302 -9.98 -3.02 35.22
CA LEU A 302 -10.00 -4.47 35.07
C LEU A 302 -11.15 -4.96 34.20
N GLY A 303 -12.34 -4.33 34.28
CA GLY A 303 -13.45 -4.61 33.36
C GLY A 303 -13.13 -4.29 31.89
N ASN A 304 -12.15 -3.43 31.62
CA ASN A 304 -11.68 -3.15 30.26
C ASN A 304 -10.61 -4.14 29.75
N ARG A 305 -10.08 -5.05 30.58
CA ARG A 305 -9.07 -6.06 30.21
C ARG A 305 -9.49 -6.85 28.97
N ASP A 306 -10.70 -7.40 28.98
CA ASP A 306 -11.23 -8.21 27.89
C ASP A 306 -11.36 -7.42 26.59
N ARG A 307 -11.72 -6.12 26.68
CA ARG A 307 -11.79 -5.23 25.51
C ARG A 307 -10.40 -4.98 24.91
N TYR A 308 -9.40 -4.71 25.74
CA TYR A 308 -8.02 -4.49 25.26
C TYR A 308 -7.42 -5.77 24.66
N SER A 309 -7.58 -6.92 25.31
CA SER A 309 -7.16 -8.21 24.77
C SER A 309 -7.86 -8.54 23.45
N GLY A 310 -9.18 -8.28 23.35
CA GLY A 310 -9.94 -8.45 22.12
C GLY A 310 -9.45 -7.55 20.98
N ASN A 311 -9.12 -6.29 21.26
CA ASN A 311 -8.56 -5.36 20.27
C ASN A 311 -7.16 -5.78 19.82
N LEU A 312 -6.30 -6.23 20.73
CA LEU A 312 -4.96 -6.73 20.40
C LEU A 312 -5.02 -7.99 19.54
N PHE A 313 -5.94 -8.91 19.83
CA PHE A 313 -6.18 -10.09 19.01
C PHE A 313 -6.63 -9.73 17.58
N ARG A 314 -7.53 -8.74 17.45
CA ARG A 314 -7.95 -8.21 16.15
C ARG A 314 -6.79 -7.56 15.40
N LEU A 315 -5.93 -6.80 16.08
CA LEU A 315 -4.76 -6.18 15.47
C LEU A 315 -3.76 -7.23 14.97
N LYS A 316 -3.52 -8.28 15.76
CA LYS A 316 -2.68 -9.43 15.36
C LYS A 316 -3.24 -10.13 14.12
N SER A 317 -4.55 -10.42 14.13
CA SER A 317 -5.22 -11.06 12.99
C SER A 317 -5.18 -10.19 11.72
N ALA A 318 -5.32 -8.86 11.89
CA ALA A 318 -5.19 -7.91 10.79
C ALA A 318 -3.76 -7.85 10.24
N ALA A 319 -2.74 -7.89 11.11
CA ALA A 319 -1.33 -7.95 10.70
C ALA A 319 -1.01 -9.25 9.93
N ASP A 320 -1.49 -10.40 10.40
CA ASP A 320 -1.34 -11.68 9.68
C ASP A 320 -2.07 -11.67 8.33
N SER A 321 -3.26 -11.07 8.27
CA SER A 321 -4.03 -10.92 7.03
C SER A 321 -3.31 -9.98 6.05
N LEU A 322 -2.71 -8.89 6.54
CA LEU A 322 -1.91 -7.96 5.74
C LEU A 322 -0.69 -8.67 5.15
N ALA A 323 0.05 -9.44 5.97
CA ALA A 323 1.20 -10.21 5.51
C ALA A 323 0.83 -11.18 4.37
N ASN A 324 -0.26 -11.95 4.55
CA ASN A 324 -0.75 -12.87 3.54
C ASN A 324 -1.25 -12.16 2.27
N GLY A 325 -1.95 -11.03 2.41
CA GLY A 325 -2.39 -10.22 1.27
C GLY A 325 -1.21 -9.69 0.46
N THR A 326 -0.16 -9.26 1.15
CA THR A 326 1.06 -8.71 0.53
C THR A 326 1.82 -9.77 -0.27
N LEU A 327 1.94 -11.00 0.25
CA LEU A 327 2.52 -12.13 -0.49
C LEU A 327 1.75 -12.46 -1.77
N LYS A 328 0.41 -12.36 -1.74
CA LYS A 328 -0.42 -12.55 -2.94
C LYS A 328 -0.20 -11.44 -3.96
N ILE A 329 -0.06 -10.19 -3.51
CA ILE A 329 0.24 -9.04 -4.39
C ILE A 329 1.60 -9.23 -5.05
N ASP A 330 2.62 -9.64 -4.29
CA ASP A 330 3.96 -9.89 -4.83
C ASP A 330 3.95 -11.00 -5.89
N SER A 331 3.30 -12.13 -5.61
CA SER A 331 3.16 -13.22 -6.58
C SER A 331 2.35 -12.79 -7.82
N ALA A 332 1.28 -12.01 -7.65
CA ALA A 332 0.50 -11.47 -8.75
C ALA A 332 1.32 -10.49 -9.61
N ALA A 333 2.14 -9.64 -8.98
CA ALA A 333 3.03 -8.72 -9.68
C ALA A 333 4.01 -9.48 -10.59
N HIS A 334 4.63 -10.55 -10.08
CA HIS A 334 5.51 -11.41 -10.87
C HIS A 334 4.77 -12.12 -12.02
N GLY A 335 3.55 -12.65 -11.77
CA GLY A 335 2.75 -13.26 -12.84
C GLY A 335 2.35 -12.28 -13.94
N VAL A 336 2.10 -11.02 -13.59
CA VAL A 336 1.86 -9.95 -14.59
C VAL A 336 3.14 -9.66 -15.36
N MET A 337 4.32 -9.58 -14.72
CA MET A 337 5.58 -9.37 -15.43
C MET A 337 5.86 -10.46 -16.47
N GLU A 338 5.67 -11.73 -16.11
CA GLU A 338 5.83 -12.86 -17.03
C GLU A 338 4.88 -12.75 -18.22
N SER A 339 3.62 -12.38 -17.97
CA SER A 339 2.63 -12.15 -19.04
C SER A 339 3.02 -10.98 -19.95
N VAL A 340 3.58 -9.91 -19.38
CA VAL A 340 4.05 -8.73 -20.12
C VAL A 340 5.28 -9.06 -20.97
N ASP A 341 6.21 -9.87 -20.47
CA ASP A 341 7.36 -10.35 -21.25
C ASP A 341 6.89 -11.19 -22.45
N GLY A 342 5.94 -12.11 -22.23
CA GLY A 342 5.32 -12.89 -23.31
C GLY A 342 4.63 -12.01 -24.36
N ALA A 343 3.82 -11.04 -23.91
CA ALA A 343 3.17 -10.09 -24.80
C ALA A 343 4.16 -9.19 -25.56
N SER A 344 5.30 -8.85 -24.94
CA SER A 344 6.36 -8.05 -25.57
C SER A 344 7.04 -8.80 -26.71
N VAL A 345 7.27 -10.10 -26.54
CA VAL A 345 7.77 -10.98 -27.61
C VAL A 345 6.76 -11.02 -28.77
N SER A 346 5.47 -11.23 -28.48
CA SER A 346 4.44 -11.23 -29.52
C SER A 346 4.33 -9.88 -30.25
N ALA A 347 4.46 -8.76 -29.54
CA ALA A 347 4.49 -7.44 -30.16
C ALA A 347 5.70 -7.26 -31.09
N ALA A 348 6.88 -7.77 -30.70
CA ALA A 348 8.06 -7.74 -31.55
C ALA A 348 7.90 -8.60 -32.81
N GLU A 349 7.33 -9.80 -32.68
CA GLU A 349 7.01 -10.69 -33.83
C GLU A 349 6.02 -10.02 -34.79
N ILE A 350 4.96 -9.39 -34.28
CA ILE A 350 4.01 -8.62 -35.09
C ILE A 350 4.73 -7.49 -35.84
N SER A 351 5.66 -6.79 -35.19
CA SER A 351 6.43 -5.73 -35.84
C SER A 351 7.28 -6.26 -36.99
N ILE A 352 7.94 -7.41 -36.82
CA ILE A 352 8.74 -8.06 -37.87
C ILE A 352 7.84 -8.50 -39.03
N ALA A 353 6.72 -9.15 -38.73
CA ALA A 353 5.76 -9.59 -39.74
C ALA A 353 5.19 -8.41 -40.53
N THR A 354 4.92 -7.28 -39.87
CA THR A 354 4.40 -6.06 -40.49
C THR A 354 5.45 -5.43 -41.43
N ASP A 355 6.72 -5.41 -41.03
CA ASP A 355 7.81 -4.94 -41.91
C ASP A 355 7.96 -5.83 -43.15
N GLN A 356 7.87 -7.15 -42.98
CA GLN A 356 7.90 -8.10 -44.09
C GLN A 356 6.70 -7.92 -45.04
N ILE A 357 5.50 -7.69 -44.52
CA ILE A 357 4.32 -7.35 -45.34
C ILE A 357 4.59 -6.09 -46.16
N THR A 358 5.16 -5.05 -45.56
CA THR A 358 5.47 -3.79 -46.26
C THR A 358 6.42 -4.03 -47.43
N ARG A 359 7.51 -4.79 -47.22
CA ARG A 359 8.46 -5.15 -48.31
C ARG A 359 7.79 -5.98 -49.41
N ASN A 360 6.90 -6.91 -49.04
CA ASN A 360 6.16 -7.70 -50.01
C ASN A 360 5.19 -6.83 -50.83
N MET A 361 4.60 -5.78 -50.22
CA MET A 361 3.75 -4.83 -50.95
C MET A 361 4.55 -3.99 -51.95
N ASP A 362 5.79 -3.60 -51.63
CA ASP A 362 6.66 -2.90 -52.59
C ASP A 362 6.96 -3.78 -53.82
N ALA A 363 7.31 -5.06 -53.59
CA ALA A 363 7.54 -6.02 -54.67
C ALA A 363 6.27 -6.30 -55.49
N LEU A 364 5.11 -6.39 -54.83
CA LEU A 364 3.82 -6.54 -55.50
C LEU A 364 3.49 -5.32 -56.36
N SER A 365 3.77 -4.11 -55.87
CA SER A 365 3.57 -2.87 -56.64
C SER A 365 4.42 -2.85 -57.91
N ASP A 366 5.69 -3.23 -57.84
CA ASP A 366 6.55 -3.36 -59.02
C ASP A 366 6.03 -4.41 -60.02
N SER A 367 5.52 -5.55 -59.51
CA SER A 367 4.89 -6.58 -60.34
C SER A 367 3.62 -6.09 -61.05
N VAL A 368 2.80 -5.29 -60.36
CA VAL A 368 1.60 -4.64 -60.92
C VAL A 368 2.01 -3.70 -62.06
N TYR A 369 3.02 -2.83 -61.86
CA TYR A 369 3.51 -1.93 -62.91
C TYR A 369 4.02 -2.67 -64.15
N LYS A 370 4.78 -3.75 -63.95
CA LYS A 370 5.25 -4.62 -65.05
C LYS A 370 4.09 -5.29 -65.77
N SER A 371 3.07 -5.72 -65.03
CA SER A 371 1.87 -6.36 -65.60
C SER A 371 1.07 -5.37 -66.45
N VAL A 372 0.90 -4.12 -66.00
CA VAL A 372 0.27 -3.05 -66.81
C VAL A 372 1.04 -2.85 -68.11
N SER A 373 2.36 -2.69 -68.02
CA SER A 373 3.22 -2.48 -69.20
C SER A 373 3.11 -3.64 -70.21
N ALA A 374 3.09 -4.89 -69.72
CA ALA A 374 2.89 -6.06 -70.56
C ALA A 374 1.51 -6.08 -71.24
N MET A 375 0.45 -5.65 -70.53
CA MET A 375 -0.90 -5.55 -71.13
C MET A 375 -0.99 -4.46 -72.20
N GLU A 376 -0.28 -3.34 -72.04
CA GLU A 376 -0.17 -2.31 -73.08
C GLU A 376 0.53 -2.86 -74.34
N GLU A 377 1.62 -3.63 -74.16
CA GLU A 377 2.33 -4.27 -75.27
C GLU A 377 1.48 -5.33 -75.98
N ILE A 378 0.73 -6.14 -75.23
CA ILE A 378 -0.22 -7.10 -75.80
C ILE A 378 -1.32 -6.37 -76.57
N THR A 379 -1.86 -5.28 -76.02
CA THR A 379 -2.90 -4.47 -76.69
C THR A 379 -2.39 -3.91 -78.02
N SER A 380 -1.15 -3.42 -78.05
CA SER A 380 -0.49 -2.96 -79.28
C SER A 380 -0.32 -4.10 -80.28
N SER A 381 0.12 -5.27 -79.81
CA SER A 381 0.31 -6.47 -80.64
C SER A 381 -1.00 -6.97 -81.25
N LEU A 382 -2.09 -6.97 -80.48
CA LEU A 382 -3.42 -7.36 -80.98
C LEU A 382 -3.92 -6.42 -82.08
N ARG A 383 -3.73 -5.10 -81.93
CA ARG A 383 -4.04 -4.13 -83.01
C ARG A 383 -3.23 -4.41 -84.28
N GLN A 384 -1.98 -4.81 -84.14
CA GLN A 384 -1.15 -5.17 -85.28
C GLN A 384 -1.63 -6.48 -85.94
N VAL A 385 -2.03 -7.48 -85.15
CA VAL A 385 -2.63 -8.73 -85.66
C VAL A 385 -3.94 -8.44 -86.38
N GLU A 386 -4.81 -7.59 -85.84
CA GLU A 386 -6.05 -7.16 -86.49
C GLU A 386 -5.76 -6.53 -87.86
N LYS A 387 -4.85 -5.56 -87.91
CA LYS A 387 -4.45 -4.89 -89.15
C LYS A 387 -3.88 -5.87 -90.18
N ASN A 388 -3.01 -6.78 -89.76
CA ASN A 388 -2.44 -7.81 -90.63
C ASN A 388 -3.51 -8.77 -91.14
N THR A 389 -4.50 -9.11 -90.30
CA THR A 389 -5.61 -10.00 -90.67
C THR A 389 -6.49 -9.36 -91.73
N VAL A 390 -6.84 -8.08 -91.58
CA VAL A 390 -7.59 -7.32 -92.60
C VAL A 390 -6.81 -7.25 -93.92
N HIS A 391 -5.50 -7.02 -93.84
CA HIS A 391 -4.65 -6.99 -95.03
C HIS A 391 -4.58 -8.35 -95.74
N SER A 392 -4.35 -9.43 -95.00
CA SER A 392 -4.31 -10.81 -95.52
C SER A 392 -5.65 -11.26 -96.12
N HIS A 393 -6.77 -10.85 -95.51
CA HIS A 393 -8.10 -11.09 -96.04
C HIS A 393 -8.28 -10.41 -97.41
N GLY A 394 -7.90 -9.13 -97.50
CA GLY A 394 -7.95 -8.38 -98.76
C GLY A 394 -7.04 -8.97 -99.84
N LEU A 395 -5.84 -9.42 -99.49
CA LEU A 395 -4.92 -10.07 -100.43
C LEU A 395 -5.47 -11.40 -100.94
N SER A 396 -5.99 -12.23 -100.05
CA SER A 396 -6.62 -13.52 -100.40
C SER A 396 -7.84 -13.30 -101.30
N SER A 397 -8.66 -12.27 -101.05
CA SER A 397 -9.78 -11.93 -101.93
C SER A 397 -9.31 -11.57 -103.34
N LYS A 398 -8.21 -10.82 -103.48
CA LYS A 398 -7.65 -10.47 -104.79
C LYS A 398 -7.05 -11.67 -105.51
N VAL A 399 -6.37 -12.57 -104.80
CA VAL A 399 -5.85 -13.82 -105.40
C VAL A 399 -6.99 -14.67 -105.94
N LYS A 400 -8.10 -14.80 -105.18
CA LYS A 400 -9.30 -15.49 -105.63
C LYS A 400 -9.86 -14.87 -106.93
N GLU A 401 -10.05 -13.56 -106.96
CA GLU A 401 -10.55 -12.84 -108.14
C GLU A 401 -9.64 -13.07 -109.37
N HIS A 402 -8.31 -12.95 -109.21
CA HIS A 402 -7.37 -13.16 -110.30
C HIS A 402 -7.33 -14.61 -110.79
N ALA A 403 -7.47 -15.58 -109.89
CA ALA A 403 -7.53 -16.99 -110.25
C ALA A 403 -8.84 -17.35 -110.97
N GLU A 404 -9.98 -16.74 -110.58
CA GLU A 404 -11.26 -16.86 -111.29
C GLU A 404 -11.16 -16.29 -112.72
N GLN A 405 -10.61 -15.07 -112.86
CA GLN A 405 -10.37 -14.45 -114.16
C GLN A 405 -9.44 -15.29 -115.04
N SER A 406 -8.32 -15.76 -114.48
CA SER A 406 -7.36 -16.61 -115.20
C SER A 406 -7.97 -17.95 -115.61
N SER A 407 -8.82 -18.55 -114.77
CA SER A 407 -9.51 -19.80 -115.06
C SER A 407 -10.47 -19.64 -116.25
N ALA A 408 -11.16 -18.51 -116.34
CA ALA A 408 -12.01 -18.18 -117.49
C ALA A 408 -11.20 -18.07 -118.79
N VAL A 409 -10.06 -17.36 -118.77
CA VAL A 409 -9.17 -17.23 -119.94
C VAL A 409 -8.59 -18.58 -120.38
N VAL A 410 -8.17 -19.42 -119.42
CA VAL A 410 -7.66 -20.77 -119.74
C VAL A 410 -8.75 -21.63 -120.36
N ARG A 411 -9.99 -21.55 -119.87
CA ARG A 411 -11.13 -22.26 -120.44
C ARG A 411 -11.38 -21.84 -121.90
N GLU A 412 -11.44 -20.53 -122.16
CA GLU A 412 -11.58 -19.99 -123.51
C GLU A 412 -10.43 -20.42 -124.45
N THR A 413 -9.21 -20.49 -123.92
CA THR A 413 -8.04 -20.97 -124.67
C THR A 413 -8.15 -22.45 -125.02
N VAL A 414 -8.60 -23.30 -124.09
CA VAL A 414 -8.84 -24.73 -124.34
C VAL A 414 -9.92 -24.94 -125.38
N ASP A 415 -11.02 -24.18 -125.29
CA ASP A 415 -12.12 -24.24 -126.27
C ASP A 415 -11.62 -23.83 -127.67
N SER A 416 -10.83 -22.76 -127.76
CA SER A 416 -10.20 -22.30 -129.02
C SER A 416 -9.24 -23.35 -129.60
N LEU A 417 -8.45 -24.03 -128.77
CA LEU A 417 -7.58 -25.12 -129.22
C LEU A 417 -8.37 -26.34 -129.71
N ALA A 418 -9.51 -26.64 -129.10
CA ALA A 418 -10.40 -27.69 -129.58
C ALA A 418 -10.99 -27.35 -130.97
N GLU A 419 -11.28 -26.07 -131.24
CA GLU A 419 -11.67 -25.62 -132.57
C GLU A 419 -10.54 -25.75 -133.59
N ILE A 420 -9.32 -25.38 -133.22
CA ILE A 420 -8.13 -25.54 -134.07
C ILE A 420 -7.91 -27.02 -134.37
N GLN A 421 -8.03 -27.90 -133.37
CA GLN A 421 -7.90 -29.35 -133.54
C GLN A 421 -8.87 -29.88 -134.62
N ARG A 422 -10.14 -29.43 -134.58
CA ARG A 422 -11.16 -29.77 -135.57
C ARG A 422 -10.78 -29.26 -136.98
N SER A 423 -10.27 -28.03 -137.07
CA SER A 423 -9.84 -27.43 -138.36
C SER A 423 -8.62 -28.16 -138.96
N VAL A 424 -7.67 -28.56 -138.13
CA VAL A 424 -6.49 -29.35 -138.52
C VAL A 424 -6.92 -30.74 -139.03
N GLU A 425 -7.89 -31.39 -138.38
CA GLU A 425 -8.44 -32.68 -138.84
C GLU A 425 -9.10 -32.56 -140.22
N LEU A 426 -9.91 -31.51 -140.43
CA LEU A 426 -10.53 -31.23 -141.73
C LEU A 426 -9.49 -30.99 -142.83
N SER A 427 -8.41 -30.28 -142.49
CA SER A 427 -7.29 -30.02 -143.40
C SER A 427 -6.54 -31.30 -143.77
N TYR A 428 -6.29 -32.17 -142.78
CA TYR A 428 -5.66 -33.48 -142.99
C TYR A 428 -6.47 -34.36 -143.96
N GLU A 429 -7.79 -34.45 -143.74
CA GLU A 429 -8.68 -35.19 -144.63
C GLU A 429 -8.76 -34.55 -146.04
N GLY A 430 -8.68 -33.23 -146.14
CA GLY A 430 -8.57 -32.51 -147.41
C GLY A 430 -7.33 -32.90 -148.22
N ILE A 431 -6.15 -32.88 -147.58
CA ILE A 431 -4.88 -33.26 -148.20
C ILE A 431 -4.89 -34.74 -148.61
N LYS A 432 -5.45 -35.62 -147.77
CA LYS A 432 -5.59 -37.04 -148.08
C LYS A 432 -6.45 -37.27 -149.33
N ARG A 433 -7.55 -36.53 -149.48
CA ARG A 433 -8.36 -36.57 -150.71
C ARG A 433 -7.60 -36.04 -151.93
N LEU A 434 -6.82 -34.97 -151.78
CA LEU A 434 -5.98 -34.43 -152.86
C LEU A 434 -4.93 -35.44 -153.33
N SER A 435 -4.23 -36.08 -152.40
CA SER A 435 -3.25 -37.13 -152.70
C SER A 435 -3.89 -38.33 -153.43
N ALA A 436 -5.06 -38.80 -152.97
CA ALA A 436 -5.79 -39.87 -153.63
C ALA A 436 -6.26 -39.49 -155.04
N ASN A 437 -6.75 -38.26 -155.23
CA ASN A 437 -7.16 -37.78 -156.57
C ASN A 437 -5.97 -37.62 -157.51
N SER A 438 -4.83 -37.15 -157.00
CA SER A 438 -3.60 -36.98 -157.80
C SER A 438 -3.07 -38.32 -158.30
N SER A 439 -3.06 -39.36 -157.44
CA SER A 439 -2.71 -40.73 -157.84
C SER A 439 -3.67 -41.32 -158.90
N ARG A 440 -4.97 -40.98 -158.84
CA ARG A 440 -5.92 -41.36 -159.90
C ARG A 440 -5.62 -40.67 -161.23
N ILE A 441 -5.22 -39.39 -161.20
CA ILE A 441 -4.83 -38.64 -162.40
C ILE A 441 -3.55 -39.22 -163.00
N GLU A 442 -2.55 -39.55 -162.18
CA GLU A 442 -1.32 -40.25 -162.63
C GLU A 442 -1.66 -41.53 -163.41
N GLY A 443 -2.60 -42.34 -162.89
CA GLY A 443 -3.12 -43.53 -163.58
C GLY A 443 -3.74 -43.21 -164.95
N PHE A 444 -4.53 -42.14 -165.06
CA PHE A 444 -5.09 -41.70 -166.35
C PHE A 444 -4.01 -41.21 -167.32
N ILE A 445 -3.02 -40.44 -166.85
CA ILE A 445 -1.92 -39.95 -167.68
C ILE A 445 -1.06 -41.10 -168.21
N SER A 446 -0.81 -42.13 -167.39
CA SER A 446 -0.13 -43.36 -167.82
C SER A 446 -0.86 -44.05 -168.98
N VAL A 447 -2.18 -44.19 -168.89
CA VAL A 447 -3.02 -44.74 -169.98
C VAL A 447 -2.95 -43.87 -171.24
N ILE A 448 -3.00 -42.53 -171.10
CA ILE A 448 -2.89 -41.61 -172.25
C ILE A 448 -1.51 -41.72 -172.89
N ASN A 449 -0.43 -41.79 -172.12
CA ASN A 449 0.92 -41.98 -172.64
C ASN A 449 1.04 -43.32 -173.40
N ASP A 450 0.43 -44.39 -172.90
CA ASP A 450 0.39 -45.69 -173.59
C ASP A 450 -0.41 -45.63 -174.90
N ILE A 451 -1.57 -44.98 -174.90
CA ILE A 451 -2.36 -44.72 -176.12
C ILE A 451 -1.52 -43.92 -177.11
N THR A 452 -0.86 -42.87 -176.65
CA THR A 452 -0.02 -41.99 -177.46
C THR A 452 1.15 -42.75 -178.07
N LYS A 453 1.85 -43.61 -177.31
CA LYS A 453 2.90 -44.47 -177.87
C LYS A 453 2.37 -45.41 -178.95
N ARG A 454 1.20 -46.01 -178.73
CA ARG A 454 0.53 -46.87 -179.73
C ARG A 454 0.12 -46.08 -180.97
N THR A 455 -0.43 -44.87 -180.82
CA THR A 455 -0.82 -43.98 -181.92
C THR A 455 0.39 -43.53 -182.73
N ASN A 456 1.50 -43.17 -182.09
CA ASN A 456 2.76 -42.84 -182.76
C ASN A 456 3.29 -44.02 -183.58
N LEU A 457 3.24 -45.25 -183.05
CA LEU A 457 3.62 -46.45 -183.80
C LEU A 457 2.68 -46.77 -184.97
N LEU A 458 1.36 -46.59 -184.78
CA LEU A 458 0.37 -46.76 -185.84
C LEU A 458 0.56 -45.72 -186.97
N ALA A 459 0.79 -44.46 -186.60
CA ALA A 459 1.03 -43.36 -187.52
C ALA A 459 2.36 -43.52 -188.27
N LEU A 460 3.41 -44.02 -187.60
CA LEU A 460 4.67 -44.40 -188.23
C LEU A 460 4.45 -45.51 -189.27
N ASN A 461 3.72 -46.57 -188.92
CA ASN A 461 3.40 -47.66 -189.84
C ASN A 461 2.58 -47.16 -191.04
N ALA A 462 1.60 -46.28 -190.81
CA ALA A 462 0.81 -45.67 -191.87
C ALA A 462 1.66 -44.76 -192.80
N SER A 463 2.60 -44.00 -192.24
CA SER A 463 3.54 -43.15 -193.00
C SER A 463 4.48 -43.99 -193.87
N ILE A 464 4.97 -45.13 -193.34
CA ILE A 464 5.79 -46.09 -194.10
C ILE A 464 4.98 -46.67 -195.27
N ILE A 465 3.75 -47.13 -195.03
CA ILE A 465 2.88 -47.69 -196.08
C ILE A 465 2.52 -46.63 -197.13
N ALA A 466 2.26 -45.39 -196.71
CA ALA A 466 1.98 -44.27 -197.62
C ALA A 466 3.19 -43.92 -198.50
N ALA A 467 4.41 -43.93 -197.94
CA ALA A 467 5.64 -43.79 -198.71
C ALA A 467 5.85 -44.95 -199.69
N GLN A 468 5.46 -46.17 -199.29
CA GLN A 468 5.55 -47.39 -200.10
C GLN A 468 4.57 -47.39 -201.30
N ALA A 469 3.44 -46.68 -201.19
CA ALA A 469 2.43 -46.51 -202.26
C ALA A 469 2.76 -45.41 -203.29
N GLY A 470 3.88 -44.69 -203.14
CA GLY A 470 4.37 -43.70 -204.11
C GLY A 470 3.42 -42.48 -204.28
N GLU A 471 3.17 -42.07 -205.52
CA GLU A 471 2.32 -40.90 -205.85
C GLU A 471 0.88 -41.03 -205.31
N TYR A 472 0.32 -42.24 -205.27
CA TYR A 472 -1.04 -42.50 -204.78
C TYR A 472 -1.17 -42.42 -203.24
N GLY A 473 -0.06 -42.49 -202.51
CA GLY A 473 -0.01 -42.44 -201.05
C GLY A 473 0.30 -41.08 -200.45
N LYS A 474 0.69 -40.08 -201.26
CA LYS A 474 1.15 -38.75 -200.78
C LYS A 474 0.18 -38.08 -199.81
N SER A 475 -1.11 -38.01 -200.13
CA SER A 475 -2.11 -37.37 -199.26
C SER A 475 -2.30 -38.11 -197.93
N PHE A 476 -2.19 -39.44 -197.93
CA PHE A 476 -2.24 -40.25 -196.71
C PHE A 476 -0.96 -40.15 -195.88
N GLY A 477 0.19 -39.99 -196.52
CA GLY A 477 1.49 -39.81 -195.85
C GLY A 477 1.52 -38.52 -195.04
N VAL A 478 1.03 -37.40 -195.60
CA VAL A 478 0.94 -36.12 -194.88
C VAL A 478 0.05 -36.23 -193.65
N VAL A 479 -1.10 -36.90 -193.75
CA VAL A 479 -2.00 -37.12 -192.59
C VAL A 479 -1.35 -38.02 -191.54
N ALA A 480 -0.63 -39.06 -191.96
CA ALA A 480 0.05 -39.97 -191.04
C ALA A 480 1.22 -39.30 -190.32
N ASP A 481 2.00 -38.46 -190.99
CA ASP A 481 3.06 -37.65 -190.37
C ASP A 481 2.48 -36.60 -189.40
N GLU A 482 1.33 -35.99 -189.73
CA GLU A 482 0.64 -35.05 -188.83
C GLU A 482 0.12 -35.76 -187.58
N ILE A 483 -0.51 -36.94 -187.70
CA ILE A 483 -0.93 -37.76 -186.55
C ILE A 483 0.27 -38.16 -185.70
N ARG A 484 1.40 -38.52 -186.33
CA ARG A 484 2.64 -38.85 -185.63
C ARG A 484 3.17 -37.66 -184.84
N ASN A 485 3.20 -36.48 -185.44
CA ASN A 485 3.63 -35.25 -184.78
C ASN A 485 2.71 -34.89 -183.61
N LEU A 486 1.39 -34.95 -183.81
CA LEU A 486 0.38 -34.71 -182.77
C LEU A 486 0.50 -35.70 -181.60
N SER A 487 0.84 -36.95 -181.91
CA SER A 487 1.11 -37.99 -180.93
C SER A 487 2.41 -37.71 -180.16
N LEU A 488 3.50 -37.31 -180.80
CA LEU A 488 4.74 -36.93 -180.10
C LEU A 488 4.52 -35.71 -179.19
N GLN A 489 3.77 -34.70 -179.68
CA GLN A 489 3.41 -33.52 -178.91
C GLN A 489 2.53 -33.87 -177.71
N THR A 490 1.55 -34.76 -177.88
CA THR A 490 0.72 -35.28 -176.77
C THR A 490 1.57 -36.04 -175.77
N GLY A 491 2.56 -36.81 -176.21
CA GLY A 491 3.49 -37.55 -175.36
C GLY A 491 4.34 -36.61 -174.49
N LEU A 492 4.88 -35.54 -175.09
CA LEU A 492 5.60 -34.49 -174.36
C LEU A 492 4.70 -33.81 -173.32
N SER A 493 3.49 -33.38 -173.71
CA SER A 493 2.54 -32.76 -172.78
C SER A 493 2.11 -33.72 -171.65
N THR A 494 1.93 -35.02 -171.92
CA THR A 494 1.67 -35.98 -170.84
C THR A 494 2.84 -36.11 -169.87
N GLY A 495 4.08 -36.03 -170.36
CA GLY A 495 5.28 -36.03 -169.51
C GLY A 495 5.37 -34.79 -168.62
N GLU A 496 5.06 -33.60 -169.17
CA GLU A 496 4.98 -32.37 -168.37
C GLU A 496 3.89 -32.47 -167.29
N ILE A 497 2.71 -33.01 -167.63
CA ILE A 497 1.63 -33.23 -166.64
C ILE A 497 2.05 -34.25 -165.58
N THR A 498 2.75 -35.32 -165.93
CA THR A 498 3.31 -36.27 -164.93
C THR A 498 4.23 -35.55 -163.94
N GLY A 499 5.13 -34.68 -164.42
CA GLY A 499 6.00 -33.89 -163.54
C GLY A 499 5.24 -32.99 -162.57
N ILE A 500 4.17 -32.33 -163.04
CA ILE A 500 3.30 -31.49 -162.19
C ILE A 500 2.56 -32.35 -161.15
N ILE A 501 2.07 -33.54 -161.52
CA ILE A 501 1.39 -34.46 -160.59
C ILE A 501 2.36 -34.98 -159.52
N ASP A 502 3.59 -35.32 -159.89
CA ASP A 502 4.65 -35.71 -158.95
C ASP A 502 4.98 -34.59 -157.95
N GLU A 503 5.03 -33.35 -158.42
CA GLU A 503 5.21 -32.16 -157.57
C GLU A 503 4.02 -32.00 -156.59
N ILE A 504 2.78 -32.04 -157.09
CA ILE A 504 1.56 -31.98 -156.25
C ILE A 504 1.54 -33.09 -155.20
N MET A 505 1.93 -34.31 -155.56
CA MET A 505 1.99 -35.44 -154.63
C MET A 505 3.07 -35.25 -153.56
N THR A 506 4.23 -34.73 -153.95
CA THR A 506 5.33 -34.42 -153.02
C THR A 506 4.91 -33.32 -152.05
N GLU A 507 4.37 -32.22 -152.54
CA GLU A 507 3.86 -31.13 -151.71
C GLU A 507 2.71 -31.58 -150.80
N SER A 508 1.79 -32.41 -151.30
CA SER A 508 0.70 -32.98 -150.50
C SER A 508 1.23 -33.85 -149.36
N ARG A 509 2.29 -34.65 -149.59
CA ARG A 509 2.92 -35.46 -148.54
C ARG A 509 3.56 -34.57 -147.47
N THR A 510 4.32 -33.57 -147.87
CA THR A 510 4.92 -32.61 -146.94
C THR A 510 3.86 -31.83 -146.16
N ALA A 511 2.76 -31.43 -146.80
CA ALA A 511 1.63 -30.79 -146.12
C ALA A 511 0.97 -31.73 -145.10
N ALA A 512 0.78 -33.01 -145.42
CA ALA A 512 0.24 -34.01 -144.50
C ALA A 512 1.14 -34.23 -143.28
N GLU A 513 2.46 -34.27 -143.48
CA GLU A 513 3.45 -34.35 -142.38
C GLU A 513 3.35 -33.13 -141.45
N ASN A 514 3.34 -31.92 -142.01
CA ASN A 514 3.20 -30.67 -141.25
C ASN A 514 1.88 -30.59 -140.47
N VAL A 515 0.77 -31.03 -141.09
CA VAL A 515 -0.54 -31.09 -140.43
C VAL A 515 -0.54 -32.12 -139.29
N THR A 516 0.15 -33.25 -139.46
CA THR A 516 0.30 -34.27 -138.40
C THR A 516 1.09 -33.71 -137.21
N VAL A 517 2.20 -33.01 -137.46
CA VAL A 517 2.97 -32.33 -136.40
C VAL A 517 2.11 -31.28 -135.70
N THR A 518 1.34 -30.49 -136.45
CA THR A 518 0.43 -29.46 -135.90
C THR A 518 -0.65 -30.09 -135.02
N LYS A 519 -1.23 -31.22 -135.44
CA LYS A 519 -2.21 -31.98 -134.64
C LYS A 519 -1.65 -32.39 -133.29
N ASP A 520 -0.40 -32.87 -133.25
CA ASP A 520 0.27 -33.23 -132.00
C ASP A 520 0.56 -32.02 -131.09
N LEU A 521 0.97 -30.89 -131.67
CA LEU A 521 1.19 -29.64 -130.93
C LEU A 521 -0.11 -29.12 -130.30
N VAL A 522 -1.23 -29.14 -131.03
CA VAL A 522 -2.54 -28.74 -130.52
C VAL A 522 -3.00 -29.65 -129.39
N ARG A 523 -2.85 -30.98 -129.55
CA ARG A 523 -3.15 -31.96 -128.49
C ARG A 523 -2.34 -31.71 -127.22
N LYS A 524 -1.05 -31.37 -127.38
CA LYS A 524 -0.19 -30.97 -126.25
C LYS A 524 -0.68 -29.67 -125.60
N GLY A 525 -1.10 -28.69 -126.39
CA GLY A 525 -1.69 -27.43 -125.92
C GLY A 525 -2.94 -27.64 -125.07
N VAL A 526 -3.88 -28.46 -125.53
CA VAL A 526 -5.11 -28.81 -124.78
C VAL A 526 -4.76 -29.47 -123.45
N LYS A 527 -3.82 -30.43 -123.45
CA LYS A 527 -3.36 -31.09 -122.22
C LYS A 527 -2.77 -30.08 -121.22
N LEU A 528 -1.93 -29.15 -121.68
CA LEU A 528 -1.33 -28.11 -120.83
C LEU A 528 -2.38 -27.13 -120.30
N GLY A 529 -3.37 -26.77 -121.11
CA GLY A 529 -4.51 -25.95 -120.69
C GLY A 529 -5.32 -26.60 -119.56
N HIS A 530 -5.65 -27.89 -119.68
CA HIS A 530 -6.31 -28.62 -118.59
C HIS A 530 -5.46 -28.70 -117.31
N GLN A 531 -4.15 -28.92 -117.43
CA GLN A 531 -3.25 -28.93 -116.28
C GLN A 531 -3.21 -27.56 -115.58
N THR A 532 -3.14 -26.48 -116.37
CA THR A 532 -3.17 -25.10 -115.85
C THR A 532 -4.50 -24.80 -115.16
N GLY A 533 -5.62 -25.23 -115.74
CA GLY A 533 -6.94 -25.10 -115.13
C GLY A 533 -7.06 -25.83 -113.79
N ALA A 534 -6.49 -27.05 -113.68
CA ALA A 534 -6.44 -27.78 -112.42
C ALA A 534 -5.60 -27.07 -111.34
N SER A 535 -4.45 -26.49 -111.72
CA SER A 535 -3.64 -25.68 -110.80
C SER A 535 -4.38 -24.42 -110.32
N LEU A 536 -5.10 -23.73 -111.21
CA LEU A 536 -5.92 -22.57 -110.84
C LEU A 536 -7.06 -22.94 -109.89
N ALA A 537 -7.70 -24.11 -110.07
CA ALA A 537 -8.71 -24.61 -109.14
C ALA A 537 -8.13 -24.84 -107.73
N SER A 538 -6.91 -25.38 -107.62
CA SER A 538 -6.23 -25.55 -106.34
C SER A 538 -5.85 -24.21 -105.69
N ILE A 539 -5.48 -23.20 -106.49
CA ILE A 539 -5.23 -21.83 -106.00
C ILE A 539 -6.53 -21.23 -105.45
N LEU A 540 -7.67 -21.40 -106.14
CA LEU A 540 -8.97 -20.92 -105.67
C LEU A 540 -9.37 -21.54 -104.34
N GLU A 541 -9.24 -22.85 -104.20
CA GLU A 541 -9.50 -23.56 -102.94
C GLU A 541 -8.59 -23.05 -101.82
N SER A 542 -7.29 -22.92 -102.08
CA SER A 542 -6.32 -22.38 -101.09
C SER A 542 -6.66 -20.95 -100.67
N SER A 543 -7.10 -20.13 -101.62
CA SER A 543 -7.50 -18.75 -101.37
C SER A 543 -8.79 -18.65 -100.54
N GLN A 544 -9.74 -19.57 -100.76
CA GLN A 544 -10.96 -19.68 -99.97
C GLN A 544 -10.64 -20.10 -98.52
N ASN A 545 -9.78 -21.11 -98.34
CA ASN A 545 -9.33 -21.53 -97.02
C ASN A 545 -8.59 -20.39 -96.28
N ALA A 546 -7.79 -19.59 -96.99
CA ALA A 546 -7.13 -18.43 -96.41
C ALA A 546 -8.14 -17.36 -95.95
N LEU A 547 -9.19 -17.10 -96.74
CA LEU A 547 -10.28 -16.18 -96.35
C LEU A 547 -10.98 -16.65 -95.06
N GLU A 548 -11.33 -17.94 -94.97
CA GLU A 548 -11.95 -18.52 -93.78
C GLU A 548 -11.04 -18.43 -92.55
N MET A 549 -9.74 -18.72 -92.72
CA MET A 549 -8.76 -18.62 -91.64
C MET A 549 -8.61 -17.18 -91.13
N THR A 550 -8.55 -16.19 -92.03
CA THR A 550 -8.49 -14.78 -91.62
C THR A 550 -9.74 -14.34 -90.86
N GLN A 551 -10.91 -14.89 -91.19
CA GLN A 551 -12.14 -14.63 -90.45
C GLN A 551 -12.10 -15.22 -89.03
N GLN A 552 -11.58 -16.44 -88.88
CA GLN A 552 -11.38 -17.06 -87.57
C GLN A 552 -10.35 -16.28 -86.72
N ILE A 553 -9.24 -15.84 -87.31
CA ILE A 553 -8.23 -15.02 -86.62
C ILE A 553 -8.86 -13.71 -86.13
N LYS A 554 -9.71 -13.07 -86.94
CA LYS A 554 -10.43 -11.85 -86.53
C LYS A 554 -11.27 -12.09 -85.28
N LEU A 555 -12.12 -13.12 -85.27
CA LEU A 555 -12.96 -13.46 -84.11
C LEU A 555 -12.12 -13.76 -82.87
N ALA A 556 -11.05 -14.53 -83.00
CA ALA A 556 -10.13 -14.82 -81.90
C ALA A 556 -9.44 -13.55 -81.37
N THR A 557 -9.09 -12.61 -82.25
CA THR A 557 -8.47 -11.33 -81.88
C THR A 557 -9.45 -10.44 -81.10
N GLU A 558 -10.73 -10.40 -81.51
CA GLU A 558 -11.80 -9.67 -80.79
C GLU A 558 -12.04 -10.25 -79.38
N GLU A 559 -12.06 -11.58 -79.25
CA GLU A 559 -12.17 -12.26 -77.96
C GLU A 559 -10.96 -11.98 -77.07
N GLN A 560 -9.74 -12.09 -77.61
CA GLN A 560 -8.50 -11.77 -76.90
C GLN A 560 -8.45 -10.31 -76.44
N SER A 561 -8.92 -9.36 -77.26
CA SER A 561 -9.01 -7.96 -76.87
C SER A 561 -9.91 -7.77 -75.65
N THR A 562 -11.04 -8.48 -75.61
CA THR A 562 -11.96 -8.45 -74.46
C THR A 562 -11.30 -9.05 -73.22
N SER A 563 -10.58 -10.18 -73.36
CA SER A 563 -9.83 -10.78 -72.26
C SER A 563 -8.75 -9.85 -71.70
N VAL A 564 -8.00 -9.14 -72.57
CA VAL A 564 -6.97 -8.19 -72.14
C VAL A 564 -7.56 -7.03 -71.34
N GLN A 565 -8.74 -6.53 -71.73
CA GLN A 565 -9.45 -5.51 -70.95
C GLN A 565 -9.83 -6.02 -69.56
N MET A 566 -10.36 -7.24 -69.44
CA MET A 566 -10.70 -7.85 -68.15
C MET A 566 -9.46 -8.06 -67.25
N VAL A 567 -8.34 -8.50 -67.84
CA VAL A 567 -7.08 -8.66 -67.11
C VAL A 567 -6.55 -7.29 -66.64
N THR A 568 -6.63 -6.27 -67.49
CA THR A 568 -6.22 -4.90 -67.15
C THR A 568 -7.02 -4.37 -65.95
N GLN A 569 -8.35 -4.55 -65.97
CA GLN A 569 -9.20 -4.17 -64.83
C GLN A 569 -8.82 -4.92 -63.55
N SER A 570 -8.54 -6.23 -63.67
CA SER A 570 -8.12 -7.04 -62.53
C SER A 570 -6.78 -6.55 -61.94
N ILE A 571 -5.85 -6.08 -62.78
CA ILE A 571 -4.58 -5.50 -62.34
C ILE A 571 -4.81 -4.17 -61.60
N GLU A 572 -5.74 -3.33 -62.06
CA GLU A 572 -6.13 -2.10 -61.35
C GLU A 572 -6.72 -2.41 -59.97
N ASP A 573 -7.57 -3.43 -59.86
CA ASP A 573 -8.15 -3.86 -58.58
C ASP A 573 -7.06 -4.36 -57.62
N VAL A 574 -6.10 -5.15 -58.12
CA VAL A 574 -4.93 -5.59 -57.34
C VAL A 574 -4.07 -4.41 -56.90
N SER A 575 -3.89 -3.40 -57.75
CA SER A 575 -3.17 -2.15 -57.41
C SER A 575 -3.86 -1.43 -56.25
N SER A 576 -5.18 -1.25 -56.34
CA SER A 576 -5.99 -0.63 -55.28
C SER A 576 -5.91 -1.41 -53.97
N MET A 577 -6.03 -2.74 -54.03
CA MET A 577 -5.90 -3.62 -52.86
C MET A 577 -4.51 -3.53 -52.23
N THR A 578 -3.46 -3.48 -53.04
CA THR A 578 -2.07 -3.31 -52.58
C THR A 578 -1.90 -2.02 -51.79
N MET A 579 -2.48 -0.91 -52.27
CA MET A 579 -2.46 0.38 -51.58
C MET A 579 -3.20 0.33 -50.23
N GLN A 580 -4.35 -0.37 -50.18
CA GLN A 580 -5.10 -0.54 -48.93
C GLN A 580 -4.32 -1.38 -47.91
N ILE A 581 -3.68 -2.48 -48.35
CA ILE A 581 -2.85 -3.32 -47.47
C ILE A 581 -1.64 -2.52 -46.97
N PHE A 582 -0.99 -1.72 -47.82
CA PHE A 582 0.11 -0.86 -47.40
C PHE A 582 -0.31 0.12 -46.29
N LYS A 583 -1.47 0.77 -46.45
CA LYS A 583 -2.03 1.65 -45.42
C LYS A 583 -2.32 0.89 -44.13
N ALA A 584 -2.99 -0.25 -44.21
CA ALA A 584 -3.31 -1.08 -43.04
C ALA A 584 -2.05 -1.57 -42.31
N SER A 585 -1.01 -1.97 -43.06
CA SER A 585 0.28 -2.38 -42.52
C SER A 585 0.97 -1.24 -41.77
N LYS A 586 0.93 -0.01 -42.31
CA LYS A 586 1.46 1.18 -41.64
C LYS A 586 0.72 1.49 -40.33
N GLU A 587 -0.61 1.42 -40.33
CA GLU A 587 -1.44 1.61 -39.14
C GLU A 587 -1.15 0.52 -38.09
N GLN A 588 -1.00 -0.74 -38.53
CA GLN A 588 -0.64 -1.86 -37.67
C GLN A 588 0.75 -1.67 -37.03
N ALA A 589 1.75 -1.22 -37.79
CA ALA A 589 3.08 -0.92 -37.25
C ALA A 589 3.02 0.16 -36.15
N GLN A 590 2.17 1.18 -36.32
CA GLN A 590 1.97 2.23 -35.32
C GLN A 590 1.23 1.70 -34.08
N ALA A 591 0.21 0.86 -34.27
CA ALA A 591 -0.50 0.21 -33.17
C ALA A 591 0.45 -0.69 -32.35
N THR A 592 1.26 -1.51 -33.01
CA THR A 592 2.25 -2.38 -32.35
C THR A 592 3.28 -1.58 -31.55
N LYS A 593 3.76 -0.44 -32.07
CA LYS A 593 4.63 0.47 -31.31
C LYS A 593 3.95 1.02 -30.05
N SER A 594 2.66 1.30 -30.12
CA SER A 594 1.89 1.80 -28.98
C SER A 594 1.68 0.70 -27.94
N VAL A 595 1.38 -0.53 -28.37
CA VAL A 595 1.30 -1.72 -27.51
C VAL A 595 2.63 -1.97 -26.81
N ALA A 596 3.76 -1.92 -27.53
CA ALA A 596 5.08 -2.11 -26.93
C ALA A 596 5.38 -1.08 -25.82
N ARG A 597 4.99 0.19 -26.00
CA ARG A 597 5.13 1.22 -24.95
C ARG A 597 4.25 0.95 -23.74
N ALA A 598 2.99 0.55 -23.97
CA ALA A 598 2.06 0.24 -22.89
C ALA A 598 2.55 -0.97 -22.08
N LEU A 599 3.13 -1.98 -22.73
CA LEU A 599 3.73 -3.13 -22.07
C LEU A 599 4.91 -2.72 -21.18
N GLU A 600 5.79 -1.83 -21.65
CA GLU A 600 6.89 -1.32 -20.83
C GLU A 600 6.38 -0.54 -19.60
N GLU A 601 5.30 0.24 -19.75
CA GLU A 601 4.66 0.94 -18.64
C GLU A 601 4.06 -0.03 -17.61
N VAL A 602 3.32 -1.06 -18.07
CA VAL A 602 2.79 -2.11 -17.18
C VAL A 602 3.91 -2.85 -16.47
N LYS A 603 5.02 -3.15 -17.16
CA LYS A 603 6.20 -3.78 -16.56
C LYS A 603 6.75 -2.95 -15.41
N GLY A 604 6.91 -1.64 -15.63
CA GLY A 604 7.33 -0.69 -14.60
C GLY A 604 6.38 -0.65 -13.41
N MET A 605 5.06 -0.54 -13.66
CA MET A 605 4.05 -0.55 -12.60
C MET A 605 4.06 -1.85 -11.77
N SER A 606 4.21 -3.00 -12.42
CA SER A 606 4.31 -4.28 -11.72
C SER A 606 5.58 -4.37 -10.87
N HIS A 607 6.69 -3.78 -11.33
CA HIS A 607 7.92 -3.71 -10.54
C HIS A 607 7.75 -2.85 -9.28
N ASP A 608 7.12 -1.69 -9.42
CA ASP A 608 6.82 -0.82 -8.28
C ASP A 608 5.83 -1.46 -7.30
N MET A 609 4.88 -2.25 -7.81
CA MET A 609 3.93 -3.03 -6.99
C MET A 609 4.64 -4.13 -6.19
N ALA A 610 5.54 -4.90 -6.82
CA ALA A 610 6.34 -5.91 -6.13
C ALA A 610 7.25 -5.27 -5.05
N ALA A 611 7.92 -4.16 -5.37
CA ALA A 611 8.76 -3.44 -4.41
C ALA A 611 7.95 -2.87 -3.23
N SER A 612 6.73 -2.37 -3.49
CA SER A 612 5.84 -1.86 -2.44
C SER A 612 5.25 -2.97 -1.58
N ALA A 613 4.95 -4.13 -2.17
CA ALA A 613 4.57 -5.33 -1.43
C ALA A 613 5.73 -5.78 -0.52
N GLY A 614 6.96 -5.87 -1.04
CA GLY A 614 8.13 -6.20 -0.22
C GLY A 614 8.29 -5.29 1.01
N ARG A 615 8.09 -3.96 0.85
CA ARG A 615 8.09 -3.01 1.97
C ARG A 615 6.96 -3.26 2.97
N GLN A 616 5.72 -3.47 2.50
CA GLN A 616 4.58 -3.77 3.37
C GLN A 616 4.75 -5.08 4.15
N THR A 617 5.47 -6.07 3.62
CA THR A 617 5.82 -7.28 4.37
C THR A 617 6.71 -6.96 5.56
N VAL A 618 7.70 -6.08 5.37
CA VAL A 618 8.58 -5.61 6.46
C VAL A 618 7.78 -4.82 7.50
N ASP A 619 7.00 -3.82 7.05
CA ASP A 619 6.17 -3.01 7.93
C ASP A 619 5.14 -3.86 8.71
N GLY A 620 4.53 -4.84 8.04
CA GLY A 620 3.61 -5.79 8.65
C GLY A 620 4.28 -6.67 9.72
N ALA A 621 5.53 -7.07 9.50
CA ALA A 621 6.31 -7.81 10.49
C ALA A 621 6.66 -6.95 11.72
N GLU A 622 7.01 -5.67 11.51
CA GLU A 622 7.24 -4.72 12.60
C GLU A 622 5.97 -4.46 13.40
N ILE A 623 4.83 -4.23 12.73
CA ILE A 623 3.52 -4.07 13.39
C ILE A 623 3.20 -5.32 14.20
N LYS A 624 3.38 -6.52 13.65
CA LYS A 624 3.15 -7.77 14.38
C LYS A 624 4.02 -7.86 15.63
N GLY A 625 5.30 -7.54 15.53
CA GLY A 625 6.21 -7.49 16.68
C GLY A 625 5.79 -6.46 17.74
N ALA A 626 5.35 -5.28 17.30
CA ALA A 626 4.82 -4.25 18.19
C ALA A 626 3.54 -4.71 18.90
N VAL A 627 2.61 -5.37 18.20
CA VAL A 627 1.39 -5.94 18.80
C VAL A 627 1.73 -6.99 19.85
N GLU A 628 2.68 -7.88 19.58
CA GLU A 628 3.14 -8.88 20.55
C GLU A 628 3.80 -8.22 21.78
N SER A 629 4.54 -7.14 21.59
CA SER A 629 5.12 -6.36 22.69
C SER A 629 4.03 -5.68 23.53
N VAL A 630 3.06 -5.01 22.90
CA VAL A 630 1.95 -4.35 23.60
C VAL A 630 1.07 -5.37 24.32
N THR A 631 0.88 -6.56 23.75
CA THR A 631 0.12 -7.65 24.40
C THR A 631 0.79 -8.07 25.70
N ARG A 632 2.10 -8.34 25.69
CA ARG A 632 2.85 -8.68 26.91
C ARG A 632 2.83 -7.55 27.94
N MET A 633 2.93 -6.30 27.49
CA MET A 633 2.89 -5.13 28.37
C MET A 633 1.51 -4.94 28.99
N ALA A 634 0.44 -5.13 28.22
CA ALA A 634 -0.93 -5.06 28.72
C ALA A 634 -1.20 -6.16 29.75
N GLU A 635 -0.78 -7.40 29.49
CA GLU A 635 -0.87 -8.51 30.45
C GLU A 635 -0.16 -8.16 31.77
N ALA A 636 1.10 -7.71 31.72
CA ALA A 636 1.86 -7.33 32.91
C ALA A 636 1.22 -6.16 33.68
N ILE A 637 0.65 -5.18 32.97
CA ILE A 637 -0.05 -4.05 33.59
C ILE A 637 -1.33 -4.50 34.30
N PHE A 638 -2.14 -5.36 33.67
CA PHE A 638 -3.37 -5.88 34.28
C PHE A 638 -3.07 -6.77 35.48
N ASP A 639 -2.08 -7.65 35.39
CA ASP A 639 -1.67 -8.51 36.51
C ASP A 639 -1.13 -7.66 37.68
N GLY A 640 -0.34 -6.61 37.40
CA GLY A 640 0.13 -5.67 38.42
C GLY A 640 -0.95 -4.73 38.98
N MET A 641 -2.07 -4.53 38.28
CA MET A 641 -3.23 -3.82 38.81
C MET A 641 -4.06 -4.71 39.74
N GLU A 642 -4.22 -5.98 39.40
CA GLU A 642 -4.94 -6.97 40.22
C GLU A 642 -4.24 -7.14 41.58
N LEU A 643 -2.91 -7.28 41.59
CA LEU A 643 -2.10 -7.33 42.82
C LEU A 643 -2.29 -6.08 43.69
N ARG A 644 -2.24 -4.88 43.10
CA ARG A 644 -2.41 -3.62 43.85
C ARG A 644 -3.84 -3.40 44.36
N GLN A 645 -4.84 -3.95 43.67
CA GLN A 645 -6.22 -3.91 44.15
C GLN A 645 -6.38 -4.79 45.39
N GLU A 646 -5.76 -5.97 45.41
CA GLU A 646 -5.73 -6.84 46.59
C GLU A 646 -5.01 -6.17 47.78
N GLU A 647 -3.83 -5.59 47.55
CA GLU A 647 -3.09 -4.85 48.58
C GLU A 647 -3.88 -3.65 49.11
N SER A 648 -4.50 -2.86 48.22
CA SER A 648 -5.33 -1.72 48.63
C SER A 648 -6.56 -2.17 49.44
N GLY A 649 -7.17 -3.29 49.08
CA GLY A 649 -8.27 -3.90 49.84
C GLY A 649 -7.85 -4.35 51.24
N ALA A 650 -6.62 -4.84 51.41
CA ALA A 650 -6.07 -5.19 52.71
C ALA A 650 -5.86 -3.96 53.60
N VAL A 651 -5.33 -2.86 53.05
CA VAL A 651 -5.15 -1.58 53.77
C VAL A 651 -6.49 -0.99 54.19
N VAL A 652 -7.53 -1.09 53.34
CA VAL A 652 -8.89 -0.63 53.69
C VAL A 652 -9.44 -1.43 54.88
N LYS A 653 -9.28 -2.76 54.91
CA LYS A 653 -9.69 -3.59 56.05
C LYS A 653 -8.94 -3.25 57.34
N GLU A 654 -7.66 -2.93 57.24
CA GLU A 654 -6.83 -2.54 58.40
C GLU A 654 -7.24 -1.16 58.96
N LEU A 655 -7.58 -0.22 58.08
CA LEU A 655 -8.16 1.08 58.47
C LEU A 655 -9.55 0.94 59.11
N GLU A 656 -10.40 0.04 58.62
CA GLU A 656 -11.70 -0.28 59.24
C GLU A 656 -11.51 -0.93 60.63
N GLN A 657 -10.51 -1.79 60.81
CA GLN A 657 -10.17 -2.36 62.12
C GLN A 657 -9.66 -1.30 63.10
N MET A 658 -8.81 -0.37 62.66
CA MET A 658 -8.38 0.76 63.50
C MET A 658 -9.55 1.65 63.93
N ARG A 659 -10.56 1.82 63.06
CA ARG A 659 -11.79 2.55 63.39
C ARG A 659 -12.63 1.83 64.45
N ALA A 660 -12.81 0.51 64.31
CA ALA A 660 -13.52 -0.30 65.30
C ALA A 660 -12.80 -0.39 66.66
N SER A 661 -11.50 -0.07 66.70
CA SER A 661 -10.70 0.00 67.93
C SER A 661 -10.78 1.37 68.63
N ALA A 662 -11.34 2.39 67.97
CA ALA A 662 -11.39 3.77 68.42
C ALA A 662 -12.79 4.25 68.84
N GLU A 663 -13.83 3.45 68.57
CA GLU A 663 -15.15 3.50 69.21
C GLU A 663 -15.11 2.74 70.55
#